data_AF-A0A1F3VHN0-F1
#
_entry.id   AF-A0A1F3VHN0-F1
#
_cell.length_a   1.000
_cell.length_b   1.000
_cell.length_c   1.000
_cell.angle_alpha   90.00
_cell.angle_beta   90.00
_cell.angle_gamma   90.00
#
_symmetry.space_group_name_H-M   'P 1'
#
loop_
_entity.id
_entity.type
_entity.pdbx_description
1 polymer ?
#
loop_
_entity_poly.entity_id
_entity_poly.type
_entity_poly.pdbx_seq_one_letter_code
_entity_poly.pdbx_strand_id
1 'polypeptide(L)'
;MRQFQLYIVTISLLLLILSSCGDDPKDNASASFVKVDCTLDPDVLAKILKVDAKAQLKCLEKNFSAFERYVERENDDYISQDQLGNFIFKFFQKNSAKIFSAMKLFFKINMLVLNDQSNRISTENIRKMTALLITSNQEAIKLSSILKNINNANFDKSRNELKESLHRFTRLTLDVIDAGNSGRGADSNLNIKDFLKELNSIEGVDLDLETINAFLFLKKLLVGGDSDVVTGQELKSFIRKLPDVATLVFDIYFTSIRPFRNDADLFKFYANKISDLQHLIFTGNRNDVLFNVDDLIVILQKIPNNTTEMAKFRNSLMVFKSKFVGGDPADYTFDDFIFIISDIKDLFKMVYFNYITYSNAEISTIMDLDAPILSLPHLNLEEYSFFTPGEVRALQENFLTVAQKTRLFRTTEGLQFFTQNYHRTKYGFNEASIIRWFVGRLHSSYGERGATSRNTYYISLPILHKFFNDFSPILQEFDLWPANPEEIIKFTENTLNLTDLFQTNSNGDSRLDVNESTEYAALVITALNVGERFRKTILDLNLCENSGESAAKPAFDVGCFRQHYFSILFETLKYNDWFATLYDYYKNASPADRMIYLKKIEMFARDDISPTAKIMNKDIVKIFGAMLCLESATIRFDLNRSNVLEPSEVDASFVVYENIINKLMAEDKEAQPSTTSDDDNKYSLSTFKFLLKYMRAPNSTMEFLRFHWFQDKKIYARRLNVGSLLCYVVRGDECSKPMLDEETP
;
A
#
# COMPACT_ATOMS: atom_id res chain seq x y z
N MET A 1 -23.34 2.24 -1.38
CA MET A 1 -24.67 1.83 -0.84
C MET A 1 -25.56 3.00 -0.45
N ARG A 2 -25.09 4.00 0.31
CA ARG A 2 -25.85 5.27 0.53
C ARG A 2 -26.13 6.03 -0.77
N GLN A 3 -25.17 6.06 -1.71
CA GLN A 3 -25.40 6.68 -3.02
C GLN A 3 -26.38 5.88 -3.88
N PHE A 4 -26.23 4.56 -4.08
CA PHE A 4 -27.24 3.71 -4.77
C PHE A 4 -28.63 3.77 -4.10
N GLN A 5 -28.67 3.96 -2.78
CA GLN A 5 -29.87 4.34 -2.04
C GLN A 5 -30.44 5.67 -2.50
N LEU A 6 -29.62 6.70 -2.66
CA LEU A 6 -29.98 7.97 -3.28
C LEU A 6 -30.55 7.78 -4.70
N TYR A 7 -29.88 7.08 -5.63
CA TYR A 7 -30.32 6.89 -7.03
C TYR A 7 -31.75 6.36 -7.17
N ILE A 8 -32.08 5.33 -6.39
CA ILE A 8 -33.41 4.70 -6.45
C ILE A 8 -34.41 5.46 -5.55
N VAL A 9 -33.96 6.14 -4.49
CA VAL A 9 -34.79 7.11 -3.75
C VAL A 9 -35.19 8.28 -4.65
N THR A 10 -34.33 8.69 -5.59
CA THR A 10 -34.64 9.72 -6.59
C THR A 10 -35.57 9.19 -7.68
N ILE A 11 -35.39 7.95 -8.16
CA ILE A 11 -36.32 7.26 -9.08
C ILE A 11 -37.68 7.01 -8.41
N SER A 12 -37.69 6.81 -7.11
CA SER A 12 -38.91 6.72 -6.34
C SER A 12 -39.55 8.07 -6.09
N LEU A 13 -38.78 9.11 -5.74
CA LEU A 13 -39.26 10.49 -5.63
C LEU A 13 -39.91 10.95 -6.94
N LEU A 14 -39.34 10.50 -8.06
CA LEU A 14 -39.85 10.61 -9.42
C LEU A 14 -41.28 10.09 -9.61
N LEU A 15 -41.58 8.97 -8.96
CA LEU A 15 -42.88 8.31 -9.02
C LEU A 15 -43.87 8.94 -8.02
N LEU A 16 -43.37 9.66 -7.01
CA LEU A 16 -44.20 10.40 -6.04
C LEU A 16 -44.84 11.64 -6.62
N ILE A 17 -44.21 12.22 -7.62
CA ILE A 17 -44.75 13.44 -8.20
C ILE A 17 -45.78 13.11 -9.30
N LEU A 18 -45.78 11.89 -9.85
CA LEU A 18 -46.91 11.36 -10.64
C LEU A 18 -48.11 10.96 -9.77
N SER A 19 -47.99 11.08 -8.45
CA SER A 19 -48.89 10.42 -7.51
C SER A 19 -49.36 11.26 -6.33
N SER A 20 -48.63 12.31 -6.02
CA SER A 20 -49.05 13.40 -5.15
C SER A 20 -49.83 14.42 -5.99
N CYS A 21 -51.01 14.00 -6.47
CA CYS A 21 -52.11 14.94 -6.70
C CYS A 21 -52.84 15.09 -5.37
N GLY A 22 -52.27 15.92 -4.50
CA GLY A 22 -52.84 16.35 -3.22
C GLY A 22 -52.69 17.86 -3.10
N ASP A 23 -53.22 18.58 -4.08
CA ASP A 23 -53.65 19.98 -3.99
C ASP A 23 -54.71 20.11 -5.09
N ASP A 24 -55.95 20.41 -4.72
CA ASP A 24 -57.07 20.51 -5.65
C ASP A 24 -56.69 21.37 -6.87
N PRO A 25 -56.93 20.89 -8.11
CA PRO A 25 -56.89 21.78 -9.25
C PRO A 25 -57.91 22.88 -9.00
N LYS A 26 -57.47 24.14 -9.02
CA LYS A 26 -58.37 25.30 -8.90
C LYS A 26 -59.55 25.09 -9.85
N ASP A 27 -60.74 25.12 -9.26
CA ASP A 27 -62.03 24.93 -9.92
C ASP A 27 -62.08 25.60 -11.30
N ASN A 28 -62.66 24.85 -12.25
CA ASN A 28 -63.03 25.22 -13.63
C ASN A 28 -62.20 24.55 -14.74
N ALA A 29 -62.14 23.23 -14.73
CA ALA A 29 -62.32 22.41 -15.94
C ALA A 29 -62.70 21.00 -15.50
N SER A 30 -63.73 20.42 -16.11
CA SER A 30 -64.27 19.09 -15.85
C SER A 30 -63.18 18.00 -15.78
N ALA A 31 -62.77 17.63 -14.58
CA ALA A 31 -61.78 16.60 -14.31
C ALA A 31 -62.31 15.60 -13.25
N SER A 32 -63.40 14.92 -13.56
CA SER A 32 -63.74 13.62 -12.97
C SER A 32 -62.93 12.48 -13.62
N PHE A 33 -61.69 12.76 -14.02
CA PHE A 33 -60.87 11.84 -14.78
C PHE A 33 -59.93 11.07 -13.85
N VAL A 34 -60.14 9.74 -13.85
CA VAL A 34 -59.31 8.69 -13.25
C VAL A 34 -59.52 8.49 -11.74
N LYS A 35 -60.60 7.81 -11.35
CA LYS A 35 -60.62 7.05 -10.08
C LYS A 35 -59.79 5.77 -10.27
N VAL A 36 -58.47 5.84 -10.11
CA VAL A 36 -57.69 4.62 -9.82
C VAL A 36 -57.95 4.27 -8.36
N ASP A 37 -58.38 3.03 -8.07
CA ASP A 37 -58.73 2.54 -6.72
C ASP A 37 -57.52 2.38 -5.77
N CYS A 38 -56.42 3.08 -6.00
CA CYS A 38 -55.26 3.04 -5.12
C CYS A 38 -54.58 4.40 -5.00
N THR A 39 -54.24 4.78 -3.78
CA THR A 39 -53.48 5.98 -3.45
C THR A 39 -52.01 5.64 -3.33
N LEU A 40 -51.18 6.46 -3.96
CA LEU A 40 -49.73 6.29 -3.93
C LEU A 40 -49.14 7.03 -2.73
N ASP A 41 -48.21 6.39 -2.04
CA ASP A 41 -47.54 6.91 -0.83
C ASP A 41 -46.11 7.40 -1.13
N PRO A 42 -45.91 8.74 -1.15
CA PRO A 42 -44.64 9.44 -1.05
C PRO A 42 -43.54 8.75 -0.26
N ASP A 43 -43.79 8.53 1.01
CA ASP A 43 -42.74 8.18 1.95
C ASP A 43 -42.31 6.72 1.79
N VAL A 44 -43.21 5.85 1.32
CA VAL A 44 -42.91 4.44 1.06
C VAL A 44 -42.05 4.27 -0.18
N LEU A 45 -42.37 4.94 -1.30
CA LEU A 45 -41.52 4.86 -2.49
C LEU A 45 -40.18 5.55 -2.19
N ALA A 46 -40.15 6.70 -1.51
CA ALA A 46 -38.90 7.34 -1.06
C ALA A 46 -38.03 6.44 -0.16
N LYS A 47 -38.54 5.28 0.29
CA LYS A 47 -37.82 4.26 1.07
C LYS A 47 -37.83 2.89 0.38
N ILE A 48 -38.02 2.82 -0.93
CA ILE A 48 -38.10 1.58 -1.74
C ILE A 48 -36.89 0.63 -1.62
N LEU A 49 -35.75 1.04 -1.06
CA LEU A 49 -34.62 0.11 -0.82
C LEU A 49 -34.58 -0.42 0.61
N LYS A 50 -35.51 0.05 1.45
CA LYS A 50 -35.56 -0.23 2.89
C LYS A 50 -36.92 -0.80 3.31
N VAL A 51 -37.99 -0.49 2.58
CA VAL A 51 -39.38 -0.88 2.88
C VAL A 51 -40.00 -1.54 1.65
N ASP A 52 -40.85 -2.55 1.86
CA ASP A 52 -41.59 -3.20 0.79
C ASP A 52 -42.53 -2.19 0.11
N ALA A 53 -42.23 -1.87 -1.14
CA ALA A 53 -42.97 -0.90 -1.94
C ALA A 53 -43.81 -1.59 -3.03
N LYS A 54 -43.97 -2.91 -2.97
CA LYS A 54 -44.68 -3.69 -4.01
C LYS A 54 -46.10 -3.20 -4.27
N ALA A 55 -46.85 -2.86 -3.21
CA ALA A 55 -48.21 -2.32 -3.35
C ALA A 55 -48.21 -0.97 -4.10
N GLN A 56 -47.24 -0.10 -3.78
CA GLN A 56 -47.06 1.20 -4.40
C GLN A 56 -46.66 1.07 -5.88
N LEU A 57 -45.72 0.18 -6.19
CA LEU A 57 -45.29 -0.07 -7.57
C LEU A 57 -46.42 -0.66 -8.43
N LYS A 58 -47.26 -1.55 -7.88
CA LYS A 58 -48.46 -2.04 -8.58
C LYS A 58 -49.51 -0.94 -8.77
N CYS A 59 -49.65 -0.05 -7.80
CA CYS A 59 -50.54 1.08 -7.93
C CYS A 59 -50.07 2.03 -9.04
N LEU A 60 -48.76 2.25 -9.13
CA LEU A 60 -48.15 3.03 -10.19
C LEU A 60 -48.40 2.43 -11.58
N GLU A 61 -48.23 1.11 -11.74
CA GLU A 61 -48.56 0.41 -12.99
C GLU A 61 -50.02 0.62 -13.42
N LYS A 62 -50.96 0.57 -12.46
CA LYS A 62 -52.37 0.86 -12.72
C LYS A 62 -52.60 2.30 -13.16
N ASN A 63 -51.89 3.26 -12.56
CA ASN A 63 -51.96 4.67 -12.96
C ASN A 63 -51.42 4.89 -14.38
N PHE A 64 -50.29 4.26 -14.74
CA PHE A 64 -49.79 4.28 -16.12
C PHE A 64 -50.77 3.61 -17.11
N SER A 65 -51.36 2.48 -16.74
CA SER A 65 -52.36 1.79 -17.57
C SER A 65 -53.64 2.62 -17.74
N ALA A 66 -53.99 3.46 -16.75
CA ALA A 66 -55.10 4.40 -16.87
C ALA A 66 -54.71 5.54 -17.83
N PHE A 67 -53.52 6.11 -17.69
CA PHE A 67 -52.99 7.12 -18.61
C PHE A 67 -53.04 6.63 -20.07
N GLU A 68 -52.63 5.39 -20.35
CA GLU A 68 -52.71 4.76 -21.68
C GLU A 68 -54.11 4.81 -22.30
N ARG A 69 -55.16 4.72 -21.50
CA ARG A 69 -56.56 4.69 -21.97
C ARG A 69 -57.16 6.07 -22.22
N TYR A 70 -56.62 7.11 -21.59
CA TYR A 70 -57.27 8.43 -21.53
C TYR A 70 -56.52 9.53 -22.29
N VAL A 71 -55.23 9.36 -22.54
CA VAL A 71 -54.46 10.32 -23.33
C VAL A 71 -54.48 9.90 -24.78
N GLU A 72 -54.85 10.82 -25.68
CA GLU A 72 -54.83 10.60 -27.12
C GLU A 72 -53.37 10.41 -27.57
N ARG A 73 -53.08 9.26 -28.19
CA ARG A 73 -51.73 8.86 -28.61
C ARG A 73 -51.65 8.76 -30.12
N GLU A 74 -50.53 9.20 -30.67
CA GLU A 74 -50.21 9.03 -32.10
C GLU A 74 -50.12 7.55 -32.51
N ASN A 75 -49.76 6.66 -31.58
CA ASN A 75 -49.68 5.22 -31.79
C ASN A 75 -50.05 4.50 -30.49
N ASP A 76 -50.98 3.55 -30.54
CA ASP A 76 -51.45 2.83 -29.36
C ASP A 76 -50.42 1.87 -28.73
N ASP A 77 -49.38 1.51 -29.47
CA ASP A 77 -48.32 0.60 -29.03
C ASP A 77 -47.24 1.31 -28.18
N TYR A 78 -47.19 2.65 -28.21
CA TYR A 78 -46.11 3.42 -27.55
C TYR A 78 -46.63 4.67 -26.85
N ILE A 79 -45.90 5.09 -25.80
CA ILE A 79 -46.06 6.39 -25.15
C ILE A 79 -44.83 7.23 -25.49
N SER A 80 -45.01 8.39 -26.13
CA SER A 80 -43.89 9.30 -26.41
C SER A 80 -43.55 10.18 -25.21
N GLN A 81 -42.28 10.55 -25.10
CA GLN A 81 -41.78 11.44 -24.06
C GLN A 81 -42.49 12.81 -24.08
N ASP A 82 -42.82 13.32 -25.28
CA ASP A 82 -43.49 14.61 -25.44
C ASP A 82 -44.96 14.55 -25.04
N GLN A 83 -45.67 13.45 -25.34
CA GLN A 83 -47.05 13.24 -24.92
C GLN A 83 -47.17 13.20 -23.40
N LEU A 84 -46.29 12.41 -22.75
CA LEU A 84 -46.26 12.32 -21.29
C LEU A 84 -45.79 13.63 -20.67
N GLY A 85 -44.83 14.32 -21.29
CA GLY A 85 -44.39 15.65 -20.90
C GLY A 85 -45.51 16.69 -20.93
N ASN A 86 -46.26 16.79 -22.03
CA ASN A 86 -47.38 17.71 -22.17
C ASN A 86 -48.46 17.46 -21.12
N PHE A 87 -48.76 16.19 -20.83
CA PHE A 87 -49.66 15.83 -19.74
C PHE A 87 -49.12 16.29 -18.38
N ILE A 88 -47.85 16.01 -18.10
CA ILE A 88 -47.18 16.44 -16.86
C ILE A 88 -47.23 17.96 -16.69
N PHE A 89 -46.88 18.73 -17.71
CA PHE A 89 -46.90 20.21 -17.66
C PHE A 89 -48.31 20.77 -17.48
N LYS A 90 -49.31 20.12 -18.10
CA LYS A 90 -50.71 20.55 -18.01
C LYS A 90 -51.31 20.30 -16.62
N PHE A 91 -51.01 19.15 -16.01
CA PHE A 91 -51.69 18.69 -14.79
C PHE A 91 -50.86 18.82 -13.50
N PHE A 92 -49.52 18.97 -13.59
CA PHE A 92 -48.63 19.03 -12.43
C PHE A 92 -47.79 20.31 -12.40
N GLN A 93 -48.44 21.48 -12.48
CA GLN A 93 -47.79 22.78 -12.69
C GLN A 93 -46.66 23.10 -11.69
N LYS A 94 -46.83 22.80 -10.39
CA LYS A 94 -45.84 23.12 -9.33
C LYS A 94 -44.52 22.35 -9.44
N ASN A 95 -44.54 21.12 -9.97
CA ASN A 95 -43.36 20.23 -10.00
C ASN A 95 -43.03 19.68 -11.40
N SER A 96 -43.73 20.14 -12.43
CA SER A 96 -43.66 19.65 -13.81
C SER A 96 -42.25 19.46 -14.35
N ALA A 97 -41.35 20.43 -14.15
CA ALA A 97 -39.97 20.35 -14.60
C ALA A 97 -39.19 19.19 -13.95
N LYS A 98 -39.38 18.95 -12.65
CA LYS A 98 -38.70 17.86 -11.91
C LYS A 98 -39.20 16.50 -12.39
N ILE A 99 -40.52 16.35 -12.50
CA ILE A 99 -41.16 15.13 -13.02
C ILE A 99 -40.65 14.84 -14.42
N PHE A 100 -40.62 15.87 -15.27
CA PHE A 100 -40.24 15.73 -16.66
C PHE A 100 -38.77 15.32 -16.82
N SER A 101 -37.83 15.99 -16.13
CA SER A 101 -36.40 15.62 -16.16
C SER A 101 -36.19 14.17 -15.77
N ALA A 102 -36.94 13.73 -14.77
CA ALA A 102 -36.67 12.47 -14.14
C ALA A 102 -37.44 11.33 -14.89
N MET A 103 -38.54 11.67 -15.57
CA MET A 103 -39.17 10.84 -16.59
C MET A 103 -38.22 10.60 -17.78
N LYS A 104 -37.42 11.59 -18.21
CA LYS A 104 -36.39 11.35 -19.25
C LYS A 104 -35.41 10.25 -18.84
N LEU A 105 -35.01 10.21 -17.57
CA LEU A 105 -34.15 9.14 -17.06
C LEU A 105 -34.85 7.78 -17.13
N PHE A 106 -36.16 7.73 -16.83
CA PHE A 106 -36.94 6.50 -16.95
C PHE A 106 -36.99 5.99 -18.41
N PHE A 107 -37.18 6.87 -19.39
CA PHE A 107 -37.13 6.51 -20.81
C PHE A 107 -35.74 5.97 -21.21
N LYS A 108 -34.65 6.61 -20.75
CA LYS A 108 -33.28 6.15 -21.00
C LYS A 108 -32.97 4.77 -20.39
N ILE A 109 -33.41 4.52 -19.16
CA ILE A 109 -33.29 3.20 -18.52
C ILE A 109 -34.09 2.18 -19.30
N ASN A 110 -35.32 2.51 -19.70
CA ASN A 110 -36.19 1.62 -20.44
C ASN A 110 -35.62 1.27 -21.84
N MET A 111 -35.02 2.25 -22.53
CA MET A 111 -34.26 2.02 -23.76
C MET A 111 -33.12 1.02 -23.53
N LEU A 112 -32.32 1.20 -22.48
CA LEU A 112 -31.17 0.33 -22.20
C LEU A 112 -31.60 -1.10 -21.77
N VAL A 113 -32.65 -1.20 -20.97
CA VAL A 113 -33.07 -2.45 -20.31
C VAL A 113 -34.01 -3.27 -21.20
N LEU A 114 -34.97 -2.63 -21.89
CA LEU A 114 -36.03 -3.30 -22.65
C LEU A 114 -35.97 -3.00 -24.16
N ASN A 115 -34.89 -2.35 -24.63
CA ASN A 115 -34.63 -2.05 -26.05
C ASN A 115 -35.72 -1.22 -26.75
N ASP A 116 -36.39 -0.35 -26.00
CA ASP A 116 -37.29 0.66 -26.56
C ASP A 116 -36.52 1.82 -27.20
N GLN A 117 -37.22 2.68 -27.95
CA GLN A 117 -36.60 3.88 -28.52
C GLN A 117 -36.35 4.93 -27.43
N SER A 118 -35.29 5.74 -27.56
CA SER A 118 -34.85 6.69 -26.53
C SER A 118 -35.92 7.67 -26.03
N ASN A 119 -36.94 7.96 -26.86
CA ASN A 119 -38.03 8.89 -26.57
C ASN A 119 -39.42 8.22 -26.58
N ARG A 120 -39.50 6.89 -26.57
CA ARG A 120 -40.77 6.13 -26.55
C ARG A 120 -40.68 4.94 -25.60
N ILE A 121 -41.79 4.61 -24.94
CA ILE A 121 -41.92 3.38 -24.13
C ILE A 121 -43.04 2.54 -24.72
N SER A 122 -42.78 1.27 -25.01
CA SER A 122 -43.83 0.35 -25.41
C SER A 122 -44.77 0.08 -24.23
N THR A 123 -46.07 0.08 -24.48
CA THR A 123 -47.08 -0.23 -23.46
C THR A 123 -46.88 -1.62 -22.85
N GLU A 124 -46.42 -2.59 -23.64
CA GLU A 124 -46.06 -3.93 -23.17
C GLU A 124 -44.90 -3.90 -22.15
N ASN A 125 -43.94 -2.99 -22.37
CA ASN A 125 -42.74 -2.86 -21.56
C ASN A 125 -42.99 -2.16 -20.21
N ILE A 126 -44.08 -1.40 -20.04
CA ILE A 126 -44.44 -0.79 -18.75
C ILE A 126 -44.64 -1.86 -17.67
N ARG A 127 -45.33 -2.96 -18.00
CA ARG A 127 -45.54 -4.07 -17.05
C ARG A 127 -44.24 -4.78 -16.71
N LYS A 128 -43.38 -4.99 -17.71
CA LYS A 128 -42.04 -5.57 -17.55
C LYS A 128 -41.17 -4.71 -16.64
N MET A 129 -41.16 -3.40 -16.86
CA MET A 129 -40.42 -2.45 -16.03
C MET A 129 -40.93 -2.43 -14.58
N THR A 130 -42.24 -2.44 -14.35
CA THR A 130 -42.80 -2.57 -13.00
C THR A 130 -42.35 -3.87 -12.32
N ALA A 131 -42.35 -4.99 -13.05
CA ALA A 131 -41.87 -6.28 -12.52
C ALA A 131 -40.39 -6.23 -12.11
N LEU A 132 -39.54 -5.53 -12.88
CA LEU A 132 -38.13 -5.29 -12.53
C LEU A 132 -38.00 -4.43 -11.27
N LEU A 133 -38.78 -3.36 -11.14
CA LEU A 133 -38.77 -2.50 -9.96
C LEU A 133 -39.21 -3.26 -8.69
N ILE A 134 -40.25 -4.09 -8.80
CA ILE A 134 -40.72 -4.92 -7.67
C ILE A 134 -39.62 -5.91 -7.26
N THR A 135 -39.01 -6.60 -8.24
CA THR A 135 -37.93 -7.55 -7.97
C THR A 135 -36.73 -6.87 -7.31
N SER A 136 -36.35 -5.70 -7.81
CA SER A 136 -35.26 -4.88 -7.26
C SER A 136 -35.55 -4.43 -5.83
N ASN A 137 -36.77 -3.96 -5.55
CA ASN A 137 -37.23 -3.58 -4.21
C ASN A 137 -37.09 -4.74 -3.22
N GLN A 138 -37.65 -5.91 -3.56
CA GLN A 138 -37.68 -7.06 -2.67
C GLN A 138 -36.27 -7.59 -2.35
N GLU A 139 -35.41 -7.75 -3.37
CA GLU A 139 -34.04 -8.24 -3.15
C GLU A 139 -33.18 -7.17 -2.46
N ALA A 140 -33.37 -5.86 -2.75
CA ALA A 140 -32.64 -4.80 -2.05
C ALA A 140 -32.92 -4.75 -0.53
N ILE A 141 -34.18 -4.95 -0.12
CA ILE A 141 -34.53 -5.05 1.31
C ILE A 141 -33.80 -6.23 1.95
N LYS A 142 -33.80 -7.38 1.29
CA LYS A 142 -33.13 -8.59 1.76
C LYS A 142 -31.62 -8.35 1.89
N LEU A 143 -30.98 -7.82 0.86
CA LEU A 143 -29.55 -7.48 0.85
C LEU A 143 -29.22 -6.46 1.95
N SER A 144 -30.04 -5.42 2.14
CA SER A 144 -29.83 -4.44 3.21
C SER A 144 -29.94 -5.08 4.60
N SER A 145 -30.83 -6.06 4.78
CA SER A 145 -30.95 -6.78 6.05
C SER A 145 -29.71 -7.64 6.31
N ILE A 146 -29.23 -8.37 5.30
CA ILE A 146 -28.01 -9.19 5.38
C ILE A 146 -26.81 -8.33 5.79
N LEU A 147 -26.60 -7.21 5.09
CA LEU A 147 -25.42 -6.34 5.29
C LEU A 147 -25.45 -5.61 6.65
N LYS A 148 -26.63 -5.39 7.24
CA LYS A 148 -26.77 -4.79 8.58
C LYS A 148 -26.52 -5.79 9.72
N ASN A 149 -26.86 -7.06 9.50
CA ASN A 149 -26.88 -8.08 10.54
C ASN A 149 -25.68 -9.01 10.51
N ILE A 150 -24.75 -8.81 9.57
CA ILE A 150 -23.56 -9.64 9.44
C ILE A 150 -22.61 -9.46 10.64
N ASN A 151 -22.10 -10.58 11.12
CA ASN A 151 -21.08 -10.69 12.15
C ASN A 151 -20.27 -11.97 11.91
N ASN A 152 -19.29 -12.23 12.78
CA ASN A 152 -18.44 -13.41 12.68
C ASN A 152 -19.24 -14.73 12.74
N ALA A 153 -20.23 -14.84 13.63
CA ALA A 153 -20.97 -16.09 13.85
C ALA A 153 -21.90 -16.47 12.70
N ASN A 154 -22.39 -15.50 11.92
CA ASN A 154 -23.29 -15.75 10.79
C ASN A 154 -22.66 -15.47 9.42
N PHE A 155 -21.35 -15.21 9.34
CA PHE A 155 -20.67 -14.79 8.12
C PHE A 155 -21.00 -15.67 6.91
N ASP A 156 -20.76 -16.99 7.01
CA ASP A 156 -20.98 -17.92 5.89
C ASP A 156 -22.46 -18.03 5.50
N LYS A 157 -23.36 -17.97 6.48
CA LYS A 157 -24.81 -17.96 6.23
C LYS A 157 -25.21 -16.68 5.49
N SER A 158 -24.80 -15.52 5.98
CA SER A 158 -25.06 -14.21 5.36
C SER A 158 -24.48 -14.12 3.95
N ARG A 159 -23.28 -14.67 3.74
CA ARG A 159 -22.64 -14.77 2.44
C ARG A 159 -23.45 -15.62 1.46
N ASN A 160 -23.93 -16.78 1.89
CA ASN A 160 -24.75 -17.66 1.04
C ASN A 160 -26.12 -17.02 0.74
N GLU A 161 -26.77 -16.41 1.72
CA GLU A 161 -28.03 -15.69 1.53
C GLU A 161 -27.90 -14.51 0.56
N LEU A 162 -26.77 -13.79 0.62
CA LEU A 162 -26.41 -12.71 -0.32
C LEU A 162 -26.27 -13.28 -1.73
N LYS A 163 -25.46 -14.33 -1.90
CA LYS A 163 -25.24 -14.97 -3.19
C LYS A 163 -26.54 -15.49 -3.81
N GLU A 164 -27.38 -16.18 -3.04
CA GLU A 164 -28.69 -16.65 -3.50
C GLU A 164 -29.64 -15.50 -3.88
N SER A 165 -29.66 -14.43 -3.09
CA SER A 165 -30.43 -13.20 -3.38
C SER A 165 -30.00 -12.58 -4.70
N LEU A 166 -28.70 -12.47 -4.94
CA LEU A 166 -28.16 -11.94 -6.18
C LEU A 166 -28.42 -12.86 -7.38
N HIS A 167 -28.33 -14.18 -7.22
CA HIS A 167 -28.68 -15.12 -8.30
C HIS A 167 -30.16 -15.06 -8.66
N ARG A 168 -31.07 -14.97 -7.66
CA ARG A 168 -32.50 -14.79 -7.92
C ARG A 168 -32.76 -13.46 -8.64
N PHE A 169 -32.16 -12.37 -8.15
CA PHE A 169 -32.25 -11.05 -8.78
C PHE A 169 -31.78 -11.11 -10.24
N THR A 170 -30.60 -11.70 -10.48
CA THR A 170 -29.99 -11.85 -11.80
C THR A 170 -30.91 -12.61 -12.75
N ARG A 171 -31.39 -13.78 -12.34
CA ARG A 171 -32.29 -14.61 -13.16
C ARG A 171 -33.57 -13.87 -13.51
N LEU A 172 -34.27 -13.34 -12.51
CA LEU A 172 -35.55 -12.64 -12.72
C LEU A 172 -35.38 -11.39 -13.59
N THR A 173 -34.27 -10.66 -13.43
CA THR A 173 -33.97 -9.49 -14.23
C THR A 173 -33.70 -9.88 -15.68
N LEU A 174 -32.88 -10.91 -15.92
CA LEU A 174 -32.59 -11.39 -17.27
C LEU A 174 -33.83 -11.97 -17.94
N ASP A 175 -34.68 -12.69 -17.23
CA ASP A 175 -35.93 -13.23 -17.80
C ASP A 175 -36.82 -12.10 -18.34
N VAL A 176 -36.92 -10.99 -17.61
CA VAL A 176 -37.71 -9.82 -18.04
C VAL A 176 -37.06 -9.10 -19.22
N ILE A 177 -35.73 -8.91 -19.17
CA ILE A 177 -34.97 -8.29 -20.26
C ILE A 177 -35.03 -9.14 -21.54
N ASP A 178 -34.87 -10.46 -21.41
CA ASP A 178 -34.85 -11.39 -22.54
C ASP A 178 -36.23 -11.50 -23.19
N ALA A 179 -37.31 -11.45 -22.39
CA ALA A 179 -38.69 -11.30 -22.86
C ALA A 179 -39.00 -9.91 -23.48
N GLY A 180 -38.16 -8.90 -23.26
CA GLY A 180 -38.29 -7.54 -23.80
C GLY A 180 -37.75 -7.35 -25.22
N ASN A 181 -36.89 -8.25 -25.73
CA ASN A 181 -36.18 -8.05 -27.01
C ASN A 181 -37.04 -8.24 -28.29
N SER A 182 -38.36 -8.15 -28.18
CA SER A 182 -39.25 -8.01 -29.34
C SER A 182 -39.23 -6.58 -29.94
N GLY A 183 -38.59 -5.61 -29.28
CA GLY A 183 -38.49 -4.20 -29.71
C GLY A 183 -37.53 -3.94 -30.89
N ARG A 184 -38.02 -3.22 -31.91
CA ARG A 184 -37.30 -2.77 -33.12
C ARG A 184 -36.30 -1.61 -32.88
N GLY A 185 -35.80 -1.44 -31.66
CA GLY A 185 -34.85 -0.38 -31.31
C GLY A 185 -33.48 -0.64 -31.93
N ALA A 186 -32.92 0.35 -32.62
CA ALA A 186 -31.50 0.37 -33.00
C ALA A 186 -30.61 0.45 -31.75
N ASP A 187 -29.36 -0.02 -31.85
CA ASP A 187 -28.37 -0.17 -30.76
C ASP A 187 -28.59 0.77 -29.55
N SER A 188 -29.10 0.19 -28.46
CA SER A 188 -29.41 0.90 -27.21
C SER A 188 -28.15 1.18 -26.40
N ASN A 189 -27.65 2.41 -26.54
CA ASN A 189 -26.44 2.89 -25.87
C ASN A 189 -26.75 4.05 -24.91
N LEU A 190 -26.22 3.99 -23.69
CA LEU A 190 -26.36 5.03 -22.67
C LEU A 190 -24.98 5.62 -22.34
N ASN A 191 -24.80 6.93 -22.52
CA ASN A 191 -23.63 7.62 -21.95
C ASN A 191 -23.81 7.80 -20.44
N ILE A 192 -22.94 7.16 -19.66
CA ILE A 192 -22.96 7.14 -18.20
C ILE A 192 -22.75 8.54 -17.65
N LYS A 193 -21.80 9.32 -18.19
CA LYS A 193 -21.48 10.65 -17.66
C LYS A 193 -22.65 11.61 -17.81
N ASP A 194 -23.31 11.59 -18.97
CA ASP A 194 -24.48 12.43 -19.22
C ASP A 194 -25.66 11.99 -18.35
N PHE A 195 -25.89 10.68 -18.23
CA PHE A 195 -26.92 10.15 -17.32
C PHE A 195 -26.70 10.59 -15.88
N LEU A 196 -25.45 10.53 -15.39
CA LEU A 196 -25.08 10.94 -14.04
C LEU A 196 -25.23 12.44 -13.83
N LYS A 197 -24.85 13.27 -14.81
CA LYS A 197 -25.04 14.74 -14.76
C LYS A 197 -26.52 15.10 -14.70
N GLU A 198 -27.34 14.49 -15.55
CA GLU A 198 -28.79 14.70 -15.54
C GLU A 198 -29.40 14.27 -14.22
N LEU A 199 -28.96 13.14 -13.66
CA LEU A 199 -29.42 12.70 -12.35
C LEU A 199 -28.96 13.65 -11.23
N ASN A 200 -27.73 14.17 -11.28
CA ASN A 200 -27.21 15.14 -10.32
C ASN A 200 -27.93 16.49 -10.39
N SER A 201 -28.60 16.79 -11.51
CA SER A 201 -29.46 17.98 -11.64
C SER A 201 -30.79 17.85 -10.86
N ILE A 202 -31.10 16.66 -10.35
CA ILE A 202 -32.29 16.43 -9.54
C ILE A 202 -32.00 16.76 -8.08
N GLU A 203 -32.81 17.65 -7.52
CA GLU A 203 -32.69 18.10 -6.13
C GLU A 203 -32.65 16.93 -5.13
N GLY A 204 -31.70 16.98 -4.19
CA GLY A 204 -31.47 15.92 -3.19
C GLY A 204 -30.51 14.82 -3.64
N VAL A 205 -30.02 14.88 -4.89
CA VAL A 205 -28.93 14.04 -5.38
C VAL A 205 -27.62 14.83 -5.33
N ASP A 206 -26.64 14.30 -4.59
CA ASP A 206 -25.27 14.83 -4.56
C ASP A 206 -24.30 13.70 -4.90
N LEU A 207 -23.83 13.71 -6.13
CA LEU A 207 -22.91 12.73 -6.70
C LEU A 207 -21.55 13.36 -6.91
N ASP A 208 -20.55 12.70 -6.34
CA ASP A 208 -19.15 12.99 -6.62
C ASP A 208 -18.81 12.48 -8.03
N LEU A 209 -19.13 13.29 -9.05
CA LEU A 209 -18.96 12.95 -10.45
C LEU A 209 -17.50 12.68 -10.80
N GLU A 210 -16.57 13.38 -10.16
CA GLU A 210 -15.13 13.17 -10.33
C GLU A 210 -14.72 11.75 -9.90
N THR A 211 -15.14 11.35 -8.69
CA THR A 211 -14.88 10.00 -8.18
C THR A 211 -15.53 8.96 -9.06
N ILE A 212 -16.80 9.14 -9.43
CA ILE A 212 -17.50 8.16 -10.28
C ILE A 212 -16.80 8.02 -11.64
N ASN A 213 -16.36 9.13 -12.24
CA ASN A 213 -15.59 9.12 -13.49
C ASN A 213 -14.30 8.31 -13.36
N ALA A 214 -13.55 8.51 -12.27
CA ALA A 214 -12.33 7.77 -12.00
C ALA A 214 -12.57 6.26 -11.83
N PHE A 215 -13.77 5.84 -11.42
CA PHE A 215 -14.14 4.42 -11.29
C PHE A 215 -14.79 3.80 -12.54
N LEU A 216 -15.04 4.57 -13.62
CA LEU A 216 -15.67 4.04 -14.84
C LEU A 216 -14.85 2.94 -15.53
N PHE A 217 -13.54 2.89 -15.30
CA PHE A 217 -12.71 1.80 -15.80
C PHE A 217 -13.18 0.43 -15.30
N LEU A 218 -13.84 0.33 -14.15
CA LEU A 218 -14.39 -0.94 -13.64
C LEU A 218 -15.47 -1.52 -14.58
N LYS A 219 -16.27 -0.65 -15.22
CA LYS A 219 -17.21 -1.08 -16.26
C LYS A 219 -16.44 -1.74 -17.39
N LYS A 220 -15.43 -1.04 -17.92
CA LYS A 220 -14.59 -1.55 -19.02
C LYS A 220 -13.88 -2.85 -18.63
N LEU A 221 -13.34 -2.91 -17.41
CA LEU A 221 -12.68 -4.09 -16.86
C LEU A 221 -13.60 -5.32 -16.79
N LEU A 222 -14.86 -5.14 -16.39
CA LEU A 222 -15.79 -6.25 -16.19
C LEU A 222 -16.53 -6.66 -17.47
N VAL A 223 -16.91 -5.72 -18.34
CA VAL A 223 -17.78 -6.01 -19.49
C VAL A 223 -17.25 -5.53 -20.85
N GLY A 224 -16.13 -4.81 -20.88
CA GLY A 224 -15.52 -4.31 -22.12
C GLY A 224 -16.13 -3.01 -22.64
N GLY A 225 -15.86 -2.74 -23.93
CA GLY A 225 -16.32 -1.56 -24.66
C GLY A 225 -15.76 -0.24 -24.14
N ASP A 226 -16.45 0.85 -24.45
CA ASP A 226 -16.06 2.19 -24.02
C ASP A 226 -16.35 2.41 -22.53
N SER A 227 -15.50 3.16 -21.83
CA SER A 227 -15.63 3.34 -20.37
C SER A 227 -16.86 4.18 -19.99
N ASP A 228 -17.30 5.07 -20.87
CA ASP A 228 -18.38 6.03 -20.63
C ASP A 228 -19.72 5.63 -21.27
N VAL A 229 -19.76 4.56 -22.07
CA VAL A 229 -21.00 4.09 -22.72
C VAL A 229 -21.35 2.70 -22.19
N VAL A 230 -22.62 2.46 -21.89
CA VAL A 230 -23.16 1.11 -21.61
C VAL A 230 -24.14 0.73 -22.69
N THR A 231 -23.94 -0.43 -23.30
CA THR A 231 -24.89 -1.05 -24.23
C THR A 231 -25.83 -2.03 -23.51
N GLY A 232 -26.98 -2.35 -24.10
CA GLY A 232 -27.88 -3.38 -23.57
C GLY A 232 -27.19 -4.75 -23.40
N GLN A 233 -26.26 -5.11 -24.30
CA GLN A 233 -25.49 -6.36 -24.19
C GLN A 233 -24.50 -6.34 -23.04
N GLU A 234 -23.80 -5.21 -22.84
CA GLU A 234 -22.89 -5.02 -21.71
C GLU A 234 -23.64 -5.04 -20.38
N LEU A 235 -24.83 -4.43 -20.31
CA LEU A 235 -25.69 -4.49 -19.13
C LEU A 235 -26.10 -5.94 -18.82
N LYS A 236 -26.55 -6.71 -19.81
CA LYS A 236 -26.84 -8.14 -19.64
C LYS A 236 -25.62 -8.92 -19.15
N SER A 237 -24.45 -8.66 -19.72
CA SER A 237 -23.18 -9.28 -19.31
C SER A 237 -22.84 -8.95 -17.86
N PHE A 238 -23.00 -7.68 -17.45
CA PHE A 238 -22.79 -7.24 -16.07
C PHE A 238 -23.76 -7.91 -15.11
N ILE A 239 -25.06 -7.95 -15.44
CA ILE A 239 -26.10 -8.59 -14.61
C ILE A 239 -25.76 -10.07 -14.40
N ARG A 240 -25.26 -10.78 -15.41
CA ARG A 240 -24.80 -12.19 -15.28
C ARG A 240 -23.63 -12.34 -14.30
N LYS A 241 -22.67 -11.40 -14.31
CA LYS A 241 -21.50 -11.38 -13.43
C LYS A 241 -21.79 -10.84 -12.02
N LEU A 242 -22.91 -10.14 -11.84
CA LEU A 242 -23.24 -9.43 -10.60
C LEU A 242 -23.16 -10.30 -9.34
N PRO A 243 -23.66 -11.57 -9.31
CA PRO A 243 -23.56 -12.40 -8.13
C PRO A 243 -22.10 -12.65 -7.69
N ASP A 244 -21.22 -12.92 -8.66
CA ASP A 244 -19.81 -13.23 -8.38
C ASP A 244 -19.03 -11.97 -8.00
N VAL A 245 -19.23 -10.85 -8.72
CA VAL A 245 -18.62 -9.56 -8.39
C VAL A 245 -19.02 -9.12 -6.98
N ALA A 246 -20.31 -9.14 -6.66
CA ALA A 246 -20.78 -8.70 -5.35
C ALA A 246 -20.36 -9.66 -4.22
N THR A 247 -20.29 -10.97 -4.49
CA THR A 247 -19.76 -11.94 -3.52
C THR A 247 -18.26 -11.72 -3.28
N LEU A 248 -17.48 -11.42 -4.32
CA LEU A 248 -16.06 -11.08 -4.20
C LEU A 248 -15.85 -9.80 -3.38
N VAL A 249 -16.59 -8.73 -3.67
CA VAL A 249 -16.53 -7.48 -2.92
C VAL A 249 -16.94 -7.70 -1.46
N PHE A 250 -17.99 -8.47 -1.21
CA PHE A 250 -18.41 -8.86 0.14
C PHE A 250 -17.31 -9.60 0.88
N ASP A 251 -16.71 -10.60 0.23
CA ASP A 251 -15.63 -11.42 0.78
C ASP A 251 -14.43 -10.55 1.21
N ILE A 252 -14.01 -9.60 0.36
CA ILE A 252 -12.90 -8.69 0.64
C ILE A 252 -13.27 -7.66 1.72
N TYR A 253 -14.43 -7.02 1.61
CA TYR A 253 -14.85 -5.96 2.53
C TYR A 253 -15.05 -6.48 3.96
N PHE A 254 -15.63 -7.68 4.11
CA PHE A 254 -15.90 -8.29 5.41
C PHE A 254 -14.84 -9.31 5.83
N THR A 255 -13.64 -9.30 5.23
CA THR A 255 -12.57 -10.24 5.59
C THR A 255 -12.20 -10.12 7.08
N SER A 256 -12.21 -8.92 7.66
CA SER A 256 -11.83 -8.68 9.06
C SER A 256 -12.74 -9.34 10.09
N ILE A 257 -14.00 -9.63 9.74
CA ILE A 257 -14.96 -10.30 10.63
C ILE A 257 -15.13 -11.79 10.30
N ARG A 258 -14.50 -12.27 9.23
CA ARG A 258 -14.55 -13.69 8.85
C ARG A 258 -13.66 -14.51 9.80
N PRO A 259 -14.13 -15.66 10.31
CA PRO A 259 -13.28 -16.51 11.14
C PRO A 259 -12.26 -17.24 10.27
N PHE A 260 -10.98 -17.01 10.53
CA PHE A 260 -9.87 -17.81 10.00
C PHE A 260 -9.23 -18.61 11.14
N ARG A 261 -8.77 -19.84 10.85
CA ARG A 261 -8.12 -20.67 11.88
C ARG A 261 -6.74 -20.12 12.23
N ASN A 262 -6.07 -19.54 11.24
CA ASN A 262 -4.76 -18.91 11.34
C ASN A 262 -4.55 -18.00 10.12
N ASP A 263 -3.47 -17.22 10.14
CA ASP A 263 -3.11 -16.32 9.03
C ASP A 263 -2.82 -17.05 7.71
N ALA A 264 -2.41 -18.33 7.75
CA ALA A 264 -2.16 -19.08 6.51
C ALA A 264 -3.46 -19.22 5.71
N ASP A 265 -4.57 -19.53 6.39
CA ASP A 265 -5.89 -19.60 5.77
C ASP A 265 -6.34 -18.24 5.20
N LEU A 266 -5.96 -17.13 5.86
CA LEU A 266 -6.21 -15.77 5.37
C LEU A 266 -5.47 -15.49 4.05
N PHE A 267 -4.18 -15.78 3.97
CA PHE A 267 -3.40 -15.53 2.75
C PHE A 267 -3.80 -16.47 1.60
N LYS A 268 -4.13 -17.73 1.90
CA LYS A 268 -4.73 -18.65 0.92
C LYS A 268 -6.06 -18.10 0.39
N PHE A 269 -6.90 -17.57 1.28
CA PHE A 269 -8.15 -16.93 0.90
C PHE A 269 -7.92 -15.73 -0.02
N TYR A 270 -6.99 -14.83 0.30
CA TYR A 270 -6.67 -13.70 -0.58
C TYR A 270 -6.17 -14.15 -1.96
N ALA A 271 -5.25 -15.12 -2.04
CA ALA A 271 -4.79 -15.67 -3.31
C ALA A 271 -5.95 -16.22 -4.16
N ASN A 272 -6.89 -16.93 -3.53
CA ASN A 272 -8.10 -17.43 -4.21
C ASN A 272 -9.00 -16.30 -4.68
N LYS A 273 -9.20 -15.24 -3.87
CA LYS A 273 -10.03 -14.09 -4.27
C LYS A 273 -9.45 -13.32 -5.45
N ILE A 274 -8.13 -13.22 -5.54
CA ILE A 274 -7.48 -12.65 -6.72
C ILE A 274 -7.67 -13.55 -7.95
N SER A 275 -7.65 -14.88 -7.79
CA SER A 275 -8.00 -15.81 -8.88
C SER A 275 -9.47 -15.63 -9.32
N ASP A 276 -10.41 -15.52 -8.38
CA ASP A 276 -11.81 -15.23 -8.67
C ASP A 276 -11.94 -13.92 -9.47
N LEU A 277 -11.21 -12.85 -9.07
CA LEU A 277 -11.16 -11.58 -9.79
C LEU A 277 -10.64 -11.76 -11.23
N GLN A 278 -9.54 -12.51 -11.41
CA GLN A 278 -8.96 -12.78 -12.73
C GLN A 278 -9.98 -13.42 -13.69
N HIS A 279 -10.88 -14.28 -13.19
CA HIS A 279 -11.95 -14.89 -14.00
C HIS A 279 -13.10 -13.94 -14.33
N LEU A 280 -13.27 -12.85 -13.58
CA LEU A 280 -14.32 -11.85 -13.82
C LEU A 280 -13.92 -10.78 -14.84
N ILE A 281 -12.63 -10.60 -15.09
CA ILE A 281 -12.09 -9.62 -16.04
C ILE A 281 -12.52 -9.97 -17.47
N PHE A 282 -12.86 -8.95 -18.24
CA PHE A 282 -13.18 -9.06 -19.65
C PHE A 282 -11.96 -9.48 -20.47
N THR A 283 -12.13 -10.45 -21.37
CA THR A 283 -11.03 -11.06 -22.16
C THR A 283 -10.81 -10.36 -23.51
N GLY A 284 -11.08 -9.06 -23.59
CA GLY A 284 -11.00 -8.28 -24.82
C GLY A 284 -9.57 -7.96 -25.28
N ASN A 285 -9.43 -6.86 -26.03
CA ASN A 285 -8.12 -6.36 -26.42
C ASN A 285 -7.32 -5.95 -25.17
N ARG A 286 -6.20 -6.63 -24.96
CA ARG A 286 -5.41 -6.45 -23.74
C ARG A 286 -4.61 -5.14 -23.69
N ASN A 287 -4.41 -4.51 -24.85
CA ASN A 287 -3.73 -3.22 -24.96
C ASN A 287 -4.67 -2.02 -24.76
N ASP A 288 -5.96 -2.26 -24.56
CA ASP A 288 -6.90 -1.15 -24.33
C ASP A 288 -6.59 -0.48 -22.98
N VAL A 289 -6.48 0.86 -23.01
CA VAL A 289 -6.33 1.67 -21.79
C VAL A 289 -7.60 1.58 -20.95
N LEU A 290 -7.44 1.23 -19.67
CA LEU A 290 -8.48 1.18 -18.66
C LEU A 290 -8.64 2.53 -17.97
N PHE A 291 -7.54 3.06 -17.44
CA PHE A 291 -7.47 4.33 -16.71
C PHE A 291 -6.06 4.91 -16.81
N ASN A 292 -5.89 6.19 -16.46
CA ASN A 292 -4.58 6.84 -16.41
C ASN A 292 -4.14 7.13 -14.96
N VAL A 293 -2.92 7.65 -14.80
CA VAL A 293 -2.35 7.98 -13.49
C VAL A 293 -3.16 9.03 -12.73
N ASP A 294 -3.84 9.94 -13.42
CA ASP A 294 -4.66 10.98 -12.77
C ASP A 294 -5.94 10.36 -12.18
N ASP A 295 -6.56 9.41 -12.89
CA ASP A 295 -7.67 8.61 -12.35
C ASP A 295 -7.24 7.83 -11.10
N LEU A 296 -6.03 7.24 -11.12
CA LEU A 296 -5.47 6.53 -9.96
C LEU A 296 -5.26 7.47 -8.77
N ILE A 297 -4.76 8.67 -8.98
CA ILE A 297 -4.58 9.69 -7.93
C ILE A 297 -5.92 10.04 -7.29
N VAL A 298 -6.96 10.25 -8.10
CA VAL A 298 -8.32 10.53 -7.60
C VAL A 298 -8.82 9.37 -6.75
N ILE A 299 -8.65 8.12 -7.20
CA ILE A 299 -9.05 6.92 -6.44
C ILE A 299 -8.32 6.85 -5.10
N LEU A 300 -6.99 7.04 -5.12
CA LEU A 300 -6.15 6.97 -3.92
C LEU A 300 -6.50 8.08 -2.91
N GLN A 301 -6.86 9.27 -3.39
CA GLN A 301 -7.28 10.39 -2.53
C GLN A 301 -8.59 10.09 -1.77
N LYS A 302 -9.43 9.20 -2.29
CA LYS A 302 -10.74 8.83 -1.70
C LYS A 302 -10.66 7.64 -0.74
N ILE A 303 -9.48 7.05 -0.56
CA ILE A 303 -9.29 6.00 0.46
C ILE A 303 -9.56 6.60 1.84
N PRO A 304 -10.40 5.95 2.68
CA PRO A 304 -10.70 6.45 4.03
C PRO A 304 -9.42 6.70 4.84
N ASN A 305 -9.40 7.80 5.61
CA ASN A 305 -8.27 8.24 6.43
C ASN A 305 -7.01 8.67 5.67
N ASN A 306 -7.09 8.84 4.35
CA ASN A 306 -5.99 9.45 3.60
C ASN A 306 -5.98 10.97 3.79
N THR A 307 -5.01 11.47 4.55
CA THR A 307 -4.78 12.92 4.75
C THR A 307 -3.72 13.49 3.81
N THR A 308 -3.04 12.63 3.06
CA THR A 308 -1.92 13.03 2.20
C THR A 308 -2.45 13.46 0.82
N GLU A 309 -1.89 14.53 0.28
CA GLU A 309 -2.18 15.00 -1.08
C GLU A 309 -1.53 14.07 -2.11
N MET A 310 -2.33 13.21 -2.75
CA MET A 310 -1.81 12.16 -3.62
C MET A 310 -1.22 12.69 -4.93
N ALA A 311 -1.61 13.90 -5.34
CA ALA A 311 -1.12 14.54 -6.57
C ALA A 311 0.41 14.72 -6.57
N LYS A 312 1.02 14.93 -5.40
CA LYS A 312 2.48 15.09 -5.29
C LYS A 312 3.26 13.82 -5.66
N PHE A 313 2.62 12.65 -5.65
CA PHE A 313 3.25 11.37 -5.99
C PHE A 313 3.12 11.01 -7.46
N ARG A 314 2.52 11.86 -8.31
CA ARG A 314 2.28 11.57 -9.73
C ARG A 314 3.51 11.04 -10.45
N ASN A 315 4.64 11.73 -10.32
CA ASN A 315 5.89 11.33 -10.98
C ASN A 315 6.40 9.98 -10.46
N SER A 316 6.36 9.76 -9.15
CA SER A 316 6.77 8.48 -8.56
C SER A 316 5.86 7.33 -8.98
N LEU A 317 4.56 7.55 -9.12
CA LEU A 317 3.61 6.56 -9.65
C LEU A 317 3.89 6.22 -11.12
N MET A 318 4.19 7.22 -11.95
CA MET A 318 4.55 7.00 -13.35
C MET A 318 5.89 6.24 -13.49
N VAL A 319 6.89 6.60 -12.69
CA VAL A 319 8.15 5.88 -12.67
C VAL A 319 7.92 4.45 -12.20
N PHE A 320 7.17 4.25 -11.11
CA PHE A 320 6.80 2.92 -10.62
C PHE A 320 6.13 2.08 -11.72
N LYS A 321 5.12 2.64 -12.41
CA LYS A 321 4.46 1.99 -13.55
C LYS A 321 5.48 1.56 -14.61
N SER A 322 6.29 2.49 -15.10
CA SER A 322 7.24 2.23 -16.18
C SER A 322 8.32 1.20 -15.82
N LYS A 323 8.71 1.12 -14.54
CA LYS A 323 9.82 0.29 -14.06
C LYS A 323 9.42 -1.09 -13.59
N PHE A 324 8.27 -1.20 -12.93
CA PHE A 324 7.85 -2.43 -12.26
C PHE A 324 6.77 -3.19 -13.03
N VAL A 325 5.93 -2.48 -13.79
CA VAL A 325 4.85 -3.06 -14.58
C VAL A 325 5.22 -3.06 -16.07
N GLY A 326 5.82 -1.97 -16.55
CA GLY A 326 6.15 -1.74 -17.96
C GLY A 326 5.10 -0.88 -18.67
N GLY A 327 5.14 -0.87 -20.00
CA GLY A 327 4.19 -0.11 -20.84
C GLY A 327 4.35 1.40 -20.77
N ASP A 328 3.28 2.12 -21.13
CA ASP A 328 3.24 3.58 -21.01
C ASP A 328 3.24 4.01 -19.53
N PRO A 329 4.01 5.05 -19.13
CA PRO A 329 4.06 5.49 -17.74
C PRO A 329 2.77 6.12 -17.21
N ALA A 330 1.94 6.71 -18.07
CA ALA A 330 0.71 7.41 -17.69
C ALA A 330 -0.51 6.50 -17.78
N ASP A 331 -0.54 5.56 -18.72
CA ASP A 331 -1.70 4.73 -19.00
C ASP A 331 -1.61 3.31 -18.41
N TYR A 332 -2.73 2.81 -17.90
CA TYR A 332 -2.88 1.45 -17.41
C TYR A 332 -3.77 0.66 -18.35
N THR A 333 -3.21 -0.35 -18.99
CA THR A 333 -3.92 -1.26 -19.90
C THR A 333 -4.50 -2.47 -19.15
N PHE A 334 -5.27 -3.32 -19.86
CA PHE A 334 -5.72 -4.61 -19.31
C PHE A 334 -4.55 -5.53 -18.97
N ASP A 335 -3.52 -5.61 -19.81
CA ASP A 335 -2.34 -6.44 -19.52
C ASP A 335 -1.62 -5.94 -18.27
N ASP A 336 -1.52 -4.62 -18.08
CA ASP A 336 -0.95 -4.04 -16.86
C ASP A 336 -1.74 -4.43 -15.62
N PHE A 337 -3.07 -4.33 -15.68
CA PHE A 337 -3.93 -4.71 -14.56
C PHE A 337 -3.80 -6.21 -14.24
N ILE A 338 -3.81 -7.08 -15.27
CA ILE A 338 -3.64 -8.53 -15.12
C ILE A 338 -2.27 -8.86 -14.53
N PHE A 339 -1.21 -8.17 -14.96
CA PHE A 339 0.12 -8.30 -14.40
C PHE A 339 0.14 -7.95 -12.92
N ILE A 340 -0.38 -6.77 -12.54
CA ILE A 340 -0.42 -6.30 -11.14
C ILE A 340 -1.16 -7.28 -10.25
N ILE A 341 -2.36 -7.73 -10.63
CA ILE A 341 -3.11 -8.69 -9.81
C ILE A 341 -2.44 -10.06 -9.78
N SER A 342 -1.75 -10.49 -10.84
CA SER A 342 -0.99 -11.75 -10.81
C SER A 342 0.18 -11.67 -9.84
N ASP A 343 0.92 -10.56 -9.84
CA ASP A 343 2.01 -10.33 -8.90
C ASP A 343 1.52 -10.30 -7.45
N ILE A 344 0.36 -9.67 -7.18
CA ILE A 344 -0.27 -9.68 -5.86
C ILE A 344 -0.68 -11.11 -5.46
N LYS A 345 -1.23 -11.90 -6.39
CA LYS A 345 -1.57 -13.31 -6.14
C LYS A 345 -0.33 -14.10 -5.75
N ASP A 346 0.77 -13.95 -6.49
CA ASP A 346 2.01 -14.68 -6.24
C ASP A 346 2.63 -14.28 -4.90
N LEU A 347 2.53 -13.01 -4.51
CA LEU A 347 2.90 -12.54 -3.18
C LEU A 347 2.09 -13.26 -2.08
N PHE A 348 0.75 -13.32 -2.20
CA PHE A 348 -0.08 -14.03 -1.23
C PHE A 348 0.20 -15.54 -1.20
N LYS A 349 0.48 -16.15 -2.36
CA LYS A 349 0.92 -17.55 -2.46
C LYS A 349 2.24 -17.78 -1.72
N MET A 350 3.23 -16.89 -1.88
CA MET A 350 4.50 -16.97 -1.15
C MET A 350 4.30 -16.87 0.36
N VAL A 351 3.50 -15.90 0.82
CA VAL A 351 3.22 -15.75 2.26
C VAL A 351 2.49 -16.98 2.80
N TYR A 352 1.46 -17.48 2.09
CA TYR A 352 0.79 -18.72 2.47
C TYR A 352 1.77 -19.90 2.57
N PHE A 353 2.63 -20.09 1.57
CA PHE A 353 3.66 -21.14 1.55
C PHE A 353 4.61 -21.05 2.75
N ASN A 354 5.10 -19.85 3.05
CA ASN A 354 5.97 -19.61 4.19
C ASN A 354 5.27 -19.93 5.50
N TYR A 355 4.00 -19.53 5.64
CA TYR A 355 3.21 -19.78 6.84
C TYR A 355 3.03 -21.27 7.13
N ILE A 356 2.68 -22.09 6.13
CA ILE A 356 2.48 -23.54 6.30
C ILE A 356 3.82 -24.26 6.51
N THR A 357 4.87 -23.84 5.79
CA THR A 357 6.20 -24.47 5.85
C THR A 357 6.86 -24.19 7.20
N TYR A 358 6.83 -22.95 7.68
CA TYR A 358 7.37 -22.58 8.99
C TYR A 358 6.64 -23.31 10.13
N SER A 359 5.32 -23.50 10.00
CA SER A 359 4.51 -24.18 11.02
C SER A 359 4.60 -25.70 11.00
N ASN A 360 5.30 -26.30 10.03
CA ASN A 360 5.59 -27.73 10.10
C ASN A 360 6.49 -28.02 11.31
N ALA A 361 6.21 -29.09 12.06
CA ALA A 361 6.89 -29.37 13.33
C ALA A 361 8.42 -29.52 13.19
N GLU A 362 8.89 -30.17 12.12
CA GLU A 362 10.33 -30.36 11.86
C GLU A 362 11.01 -29.03 11.54
N ILE A 363 10.39 -28.22 10.66
CA ILE A 363 10.91 -26.90 10.30
C ILE A 363 10.87 -25.94 11.48
N SER A 364 9.77 -25.90 12.24
CA SER A 364 9.65 -25.06 13.42
C SER A 364 10.78 -25.36 14.41
N THR A 365 11.05 -26.64 14.65
CA THR A 365 12.16 -27.06 15.54
C THR A 365 13.51 -26.55 15.03
N ILE A 366 13.76 -26.59 13.71
CA ILE A 366 14.99 -26.06 13.11
C ILE A 366 15.04 -24.53 13.21
N MET A 367 13.92 -23.85 13.00
CA MET A 367 13.84 -22.38 13.07
C MET A 367 14.09 -21.83 14.47
N ASP A 368 13.72 -22.60 15.50
CA ASP A 368 13.91 -22.27 16.91
C ASP A 368 15.37 -22.47 17.39
N LEU A 369 16.24 -23.08 16.57
CA LEU A 369 17.66 -23.23 16.89
C LEU A 369 18.37 -21.87 16.91
N ASP A 370 19.24 -21.67 17.91
CA ASP A 370 20.05 -20.45 18.07
C ASP A 370 21.29 -20.40 17.17
N ALA A 371 21.30 -21.17 16.08
CA ALA A 371 22.43 -21.35 15.18
C ALA A 371 22.08 -21.01 13.72
N PRO A 372 23.08 -20.77 12.85
CA PRO A 372 22.86 -20.61 11.42
C PRO A 372 22.21 -21.87 10.81
N ILE A 373 21.25 -21.68 9.92
CA ILE A 373 20.65 -22.78 9.16
C ILE A 373 21.50 -22.96 7.90
N LEU A 374 21.99 -24.18 7.65
CA LEU A 374 22.75 -24.51 6.44
C LEU A 374 21.91 -25.23 5.40
N SER A 375 20.91 -26.00 5.82
CA SER A 375 20.02 -26.75 4.95
C SER A 375 18.69 -26.99 5.66
N LEU A 376 17.64 -27.23 4.89
CA LEU A 376 16.34 -27.65 5.39
C LEU A 376 15.95 -28.99 4.77
N PRO A 377 15.18 -29.82 5.49
CA PRO A 377 14.64 -31.05 4.93
C PRO A 377 13.71 -30.73 3.76
N HIS A 378 13.71 -31.58 2.74
CA HIS A 378 12.72 -31.49 1.67
C HIS A 378 11.37 -31.96 2.20
N LEU A 379 10.41 -31.04 2.27
CA LEU A 379 9.05 -31.33 2.68
C LEU A 379 8.15 -31.61 1.48
N ASN A 380 7.14 -32.44 1.71
CA ASN A 380 6.01 -32.63 0.81
C ASN A 380 4.71 -32.59 1.64
N LEU A 381 4.18 -31.39 1.84
CA LEU A 381 2.95 -31.17 2.61
C LEU A 381 1.73 -31.33 1.69
N GLU A 382 0.61 -31.79 2.24
CA GLU A 382 -0.65 -31.91 1.46
C GLU A 382 -1.07 -30.54 0.90
N GLU A 383 -0.87 -29.49 1.67
CA GLU A 383 -1.14 -28.10 1.31
C GLU A 383 -0.33 -27.63 0.09
N TYR A 384 0.78 -28.29 -0.24
CA TYR A 384 1.58 -27.97 -1.43
C TYR A 384 0.84 -28.29 -2.73
N SER A 385 -0.26 -29.07 -2.69
CA SER A 385 -1.17 -29.27 -3.83
C SER A 385 -1.80 -27.97 -4.35
N PHE A 386 -1.78 -26.88 -3.58
CA PHE A 386 -2.22 -25.55 -4.02
C PHE A 386 -1.28 -24.89 -5.04
N PHE A 387 -0.07 -25.42 -5.19
CA PHE A 387 0.97 -24.86 -6.05
C PHE A 387 1.33 -25.84 -7.15
N THR A 388 1.85 -25.33 -8.26
CA THR A 388 2.47 -26.18 -9.28
C THR A 388 3.83 -26.69 -8.76
N PRO A 389 4.33 -27.83 -9.27
CA PRO A 389 5.65 -28.35 -8.85
C PRO A 389 6.80 -27.35 -9.06
N GLY A 390 6.73 -26.53 -10.12
CA GLY A 390 7.71 -25.47 -10.38
C GLY A 390 7.67 -24.35 -9.35
N GLU A 391 6.47 -23.94 -8.94
CA GLU A 391 6.28 -22.96 -7.87
C GLU A 391 6.78 -23.47 -6.52
N VAL A 392 6.48 -24.73 -6.16
CA VAL A 392 6.97 -25.32 -4.91
C VAL A 392 8.50 -25.26 -4.86
N ARG A 393 9.19 -25.62 -5.95
CA ARG A 393 10.65 -25.55 -6.01
C ARG A 393 11.17 -24.13 -5.79
N ALA A 394 10.63 -23.16 -6.54
CA ALA A 394 11.05 -21.77 -6.43
C ALA A 394 10.78 -21.19 -5.01
N LEU A 395 9.64 -21.54 -4.41
CA LEU A 395 9.27 -21.12 -3.07
C LEU A 395 10.13 -21.78 -1.99
N GLN A 396 10.50 -23.06 -2.14
CA GLN A 396 11.44 -23.75 -1.26
C GLN A 396 12.84 -23.12 -1.31
N GLU A 397 13.33 -22.80 -2.51
CA GLU A 397 14.62 -22.12 -2.70
C GLU A 397 14.61 -20.72 -2.04
N ASN A 398 13.53 -19.96 -2.23
CA ASN A 398 13.38 -18.65 -1.59
C ASN A 398 13.30 -18.77 -0.05
N PHE A 399 12.51 -19.73 0.45
CA PHE A 399 12.39 -19.99 1.90
C PHE A 399 13.74 -20.34 2.51
N LEU A 400 14.50 -21.25 1.89
CA LEU A 400 15.85 -21.61 2.33
C LEU A 400 16.78 -20.39 2.29
N THR A 401 16.72 -19.59 1.24
CA THR A 401 17.55 -18.39 1.11
C THR A 401 17.29 -17.40 2.25
N VAL A 402 16.02 -17.12 2.57
CA VAL A 402 15.65 -16.24 3.70
C VAL A 402 16.13 -16.85 5.03
N ALA A 403 15.96 -18.15 5.23
CA ALA A 403 16.39 -18.84 6.44
C ALA A 403 17.93 -18.79 6.67
N GLN A 404 18.69 -18.88 5.58
CA GLN A 404 20.16 -18.87 5.59
C GLN A 404 20.75 -17.47 5.68
N LYS A 405 20.20 -16.52 4.91
CA LYS A 405 20.82 -15.21 4.67
C LYS A 405 20.34 -14.14 5.62
N THR A 406 19.10 -14.20 6.12
CA THR A 406 18.60 -13.17 7.04
C THR A 406 19.06 -13.46 8.46
N ARG A 407 19.83 -12.53 9.05
CA ARG A 407 20.30 -12.66 10.44
C ARG A 407 19.28 -12.15 11.47
N LEU A 408 18.56 -11.08 11.13
CA LEU A 408 17.72 -10.31 12.06
C LEU A 408 16.26 -10.32 11.62
N PHE A 409 15.40 -10.97 12.40
CA PHE A 409 13.96 -11.06 12.11
C PHE A 409 13.18 -10.11 13.01
N ARG A 410 12.20 -9.42 12.43
CA ARG A 410 11.32 -8.51 13.19
C ARG A 410 10.26 -9.28 13.97
N THR A 411 9.83 -8.73 15.09
CA THR A 411 8.71 -9.22 15.88
C THR A 411 7.42 -8.50 15.51
N THR A 412 6.29 -8.94 16.06
CA THR A 412 5.00 -8.26 15.92
C THR A 412 4.99 -6.85 16.49
N GLU A 413 5.89 -6.54 17.43
CA GLU A 413 6.10 -5.20 17.96
C GLU A 413 6.94 -4.33 17.01
N GLY A 414 7.42 -4.91 15.91
CA GLY A 414 8.22 -4.26 14.88
C GLY A 414 9.65 -3.96 15.28
N LEU A 415 10.21 -4.71 16.24
CA LEU A 415 11.60 -4.65 16.73
C LEU A 415 12.37 -5.88 16.25
N GLN A 416 13.71 -5.83 16.24
CA GLN A 416 14.58 -6.98 15.96
C GLN A 416 15.42 -7.31 17.20
N PHE A 417 15.77 -8.59 17.37
CA PHE A 417 16.72 -9.01 18.41
C PHE A 417 18.16 -8.84 17.88
N PHE A 418 18.81 -7.77 18.30
CA PHE A 418 20.24 -7.54 18.12
C PHE A 418 20.99 -8.27 19.24
N THR A 419 21.07 -9.59 19.12
CA THR A 419 21.77 -10.48 20.05
C THR A 419 22.66 -11.46 19.28
N GLN A 420 23.60 -12.08 19.98
CA GLN A 420 24.52 -13.08 19.40
C GLN A 420 23.81 -14.38 18.97
N ASN A 421 22.62 -14.65 19.51
CA ASN A 421 21.82 -15.83 19.19
C ASN A 421 20.86 -15.55 18.02
N TYR A 422 20.47 -16.59 17.30
CA TYR A 422 19.42 -16.47 16.29
C TYR A 422 18.05 -16.46 16.96
N HIS A 423 17.25 -15.44 16.66
CA HIS A 423 15.85 -15.35 17.08
C HIS A 423 14.99 -15.21 15.83
N ARG A 424 14.48 -16.34 15.33
CA ARG A 424 13.60 -16.37 14.17
C ARG A 424 12.17 -16.33 14.65
N THR A 425 11.37 -15.47 14.05
CA THR A 425 9.93 -15.45 14.29
C THR A 425 9.22 -15.70 12.97
N LYS A 426 8.09 -16.37 13.04
CA LYS A 426 7.24 -16.63 11.87
C LYS A 426 6.78 -15.33 11.19
N TYR A 427 6.47 -14.30 11.99
CA TYR A 427 6.10 -12.98 11.49
C TYR A 427 7.27 -12.33 10.74
N GLY A 428 8.43 -12.21 11.40
CA GLY A 428 9.62 -11.60 10.81
C GLY A 428 10.13 -12.35 9.59
N PHE A 429 9.98 -13.67 9.54
CA PHE A 429 10.34 -14.48 8.38
C PHE A 429 9.49 -14.13 7.15
N ASN A 430 8.17 -14.01 7.34
CA ASN A 430 7.27 -13.58 6.27
C ASN A 430 7.56 -12.15 5.84
N GLU A 431 7.77 -11.25 6.79
CA GLU A 431 8.13 -9.87 6.48
C GLU A 431 9.45 -9.77 5.70
N ALA A 432 10.50 -10.47 6.14
CA ALA A 432 11.77 -10.53 5.41
C ALA A 432 11.60 -11.09 3.99
N SER A 433 10.71 -12.08 3.81
CA SER A 433 10.39 -12.62 2.48
C SER A 433 9.68 -11.60 1.59
N ILE A 434 8.75 -10.81 2.14
CA ILE A 434 8.04 -9.74 1.42
C ILE A 434 9.01 -8.63 1.03
N ILE A 435 9.84 -8.18 1.97
CA ILE A 435 10.88 -7.16 1.71
C ILE A 435 11.83 -7.66 0.63
N ARG A 436 12.31 -8.90 0.75
CA ARG A 436 13.18 -9.53 -0.25
C ARG A 436 12.53 -9.60 -1.61
N TRP A 437 11.26 -9.97 -1.69
CA TRP A 437 10.52 -10.01 -2.95
C TRP A 437 10.47 -8.62 -3.61
N PHE A 438 10.14 -7.59 -2.83
CA PHE A 438 10.10 -6.20 -3.32
C PHE A 438 11.49 -5.69 -3.75
N VAL A 439 12.51 -5.92 -2.94
CA VAL A 439 13.91 -5.57 -3.24
C VAL A 439 14.39 -6.31 -4.48
N GLY A 440 14.06 -7.60 -4.63
CA GLY A 440 14.38 -8.38 -5.82
C GLY A 440 13.78 -7.78 -7.09
N ARG A 441 12.54 -7.29 -7.02
CA ARG A 441 11.91 -6.55 -8.13
C ARG A 441 12.64 -5.24 -8.41
N LEU A 442 12.98 -4.47 -7.38
CA LEU A 442 13.74 -3.23 -7.51
C LEU A 442 15.08 -3.47 -8.20
N HIS A 443 15.84 -4.49 -7.77
CA HIS A 443 17.10 -4.88 -8.41
C HIS A 443 16.90 -5.30 -9.86
N SER A 444 15.83 -6.03 -10.19
CA SER A 444 15.55 -6.42 -11.57
C SER A 444 15.16 -5.24 -12.48
N SER A 445 14.55 -4.19 -11.91
CA SER A 445 14.07 -3.01 -12.64
C SER A 445 15.11 -1.90 -12.78
N TYR A 446 15.98 -1.75 -11.78
CA TYR A 446 16.99 -0.69 -11.72
C TYR A 446 18.44 -1.18 -11.86
N GLY A 447 18.71 -2.40 -11.38
CA GLY A 447 20.07 -2.91 -11.21
C GLY A 447 20.79 -3.24 -12.51
N GLU A 448 22.11 -3.25 -12.42
CA GLU A 448 23.01 -3.71 -13.48
C GLU A 448 23.26 -5.21 -13.36
N ARG A 449 23.42 -5.90 -14.50
CA ARG A 449 23.76 -7.34 -14.51
C ARG A 449 25.22 -7.54 -14.13
N GLY A 450 25.46 -8.48 -13.22
CA GLY A 450 26.80 -8.95 -12.84
C GLY A 450 27.61 -9.45 -14.04
N ALA A 451 28.90 -9.11 -14.08
CA ALA A 451 29.82 -9.57 -15.13
C ALA A 451 30.03 -11.10 -15.12
N THR A 452 29.93 -11.73 -13.94
CA THR A 452 30.26 -13.15 -13.70
C THR A 452 29.03 -14.05 -13.58
N SER A 453 27.83 -13.49 -13.42
CA SER A 453 26.60 -14.23 -13.21
C SER A 453 25.45 -13.57 -13.97
N ARG A 454 24.85 -14.30 -14.93
CA ARG A 454 23.80 -13.76 -15.81
C ARG A 454 22.50 -13.38 -15.08
N ASN A 455 22.32 -13.85 -13.84
CA ASN A 455 21.07 -13.69 -13.08
C ASN A 455 21.22 -12.88 -11.78
N THR A 456 22.40 -12.32 -11.49
CA THR A 456 22.55 -11.42 -10.33
C THR A 456 22.52 -9.97 -10.78
N TYR A 457 21.68 -9.19 -10.10
CA TYR A 457 21.54 -7.75 -10.30
C TYR A 457 22.09 -7.01 -9.08
N TYR A 458 22.93 -6.01 -9.31
CA TYR A 458 23.48 -5.17 -8.26
C TYR A 458 23.07 -3.71 -8.47
N ILE A 459 23.03 -2.94 -7.39
CA ILE A 459 22.75 -1.51 -7.43
C ILE A 459 24.04 -0.76 -7.14
N SER A 460 24.47 0.03 -8.11
CA SER A 460 25.60 0.96 -7.98
C SER A 460 25.14 2.30 -7.38
N LEU A 461 26.08 3.12 -6.91
CA LEU A 461 25.78 4.45 -6.37
C LEU A 461 24.95 5.32 -7.33
N PRO A 462 25.24 5.43 -8.65
CA PRO A 462 24.41 6.22 -9.57
C PRO A 462 22.98 5.70 -9.70
N ILE A 463 22.80 4.36 -9.68
CA ILE A 463 21.47 3.75 -9.72
C ILE A 463 20.70 4.06 -8.44
N LEU A 464 21.35 3.92 -7.28
CA LEU A 464 20.74 4.22 -5.99
C LEU A 464 20.31 5.69 -5.91
N HIS A 465 21.17 6.60 -6.39
CA HIS A 465 20.86 8.03 -6.47
C HIS A 465 19.62 8.29 -7.34
N LYS A 466 19.57 7.65 -8.51
CA LYS A 466 18.41 7.73 -9.40
C LYS A 466 17.14 7.20 -8.74
N PHE A 467 17.21 6.04 -8.10
CA PHE A 467 16.08 5.47 -7.36
C PHE A 467 15.56 6.44 -6.29
N PHE A 468 16.45 6.99 -5.46
CA PHE A 468 16.09 7.98 -4.45
C PHE A 468 15.46 9.23 -5.05
N ASN A 469 15.96 9.75 -6.17
CA ASN A 469 15.34 10.89 -6.85
C ASN A 469 13.94 10.58 -7.38
N ASP A 470 13.76 9.41 -8.01
CA ASP A 470 12.47 8.95 -8.56
C ASP A 470 11.38 8.83 -7.47
N PHE A 471 11.79 8.49 -6.24
CA PHE A 471 10.93 8.33 -5.07
C PHE A 471 11.04 9.46 -4.04
N SER A 472 11.67 10.59 -4.40
CA SER A 472 11.87 11.73 -3.50
C SER A 472 10.57 12.28 -2.89
N PRO A 473 9.41 12.35 -3.59
CA PRO A 473 8.15 12.80 -2.98
C PRO A 473 7.69 11.90 -1.82
N ILE A 474 7.95 10.59 -1.91
CA ILE A 474 7.65 9.62 -0.83
C ILE A 474 8.59 9.86 0.35
N LEU A 475 9.89 9.97 0.09
CA LEU A 475 10.88 10.22 1.14
C LEU A 475 10.65 11.58 1.84
N GLN A 476 10.15 12.58 1.12
CA GLN A 476 9.76 13.87 1.70
C GLN A 476 8.52 13.77 2.59
N GLU A 477 7.53 12.94 2.24
CA GLU A 477 6.35 12.70 3.10
C GLU A 477 6.74 12.11 4.46
N PHE A 478 7.74 11.23 4.48
CA PHE A 478 8.25 10.61 5.70
C PHE A 478 9.34 11.41 6.41
N ASP A 479 9.62 12.65 5.96
CA ASP A 479 10.70 13.50 6.50
C ASP A 479 12.07 12.80 6.44
N LEU A 480 12.33 11.98 5.42
CA LEU A 480 13.59 11.28 5.22
C LEU A 480 14.48 11.95 4.16
N TRP A 481 13.89 12.80 3.33
CA TRP A 481 14.59 13.46 2.22
C TRP A 481 15.41 14.67 2.70
N PRO A 482 16.70 14.78 2.33
CA PRO A 482 17.49 15.96 2.63
C PRO A 482 16.97 17.23 1.93
N ALA A 483 17.20 18.40 2.52
CA ALA A 483 16.70 19.66 1.98
C ALA A 483 17.58 20.19 0.83
N ASN A 484 18.89 19.95 0.91
CA ASN A 484 19.87 20.52 -0.02
C ASN A 484 20.36 19.48 -1.04
N PRO A 485 20.56 19.84 -2.32
CA PRO A 485 21.03 18.89 -3.34
C PRO A 485 22.35 18.18 -3.02
N GLU A 486 23.31 18.87 -2.40
CA GLU A 486 24.59 18.29 -1.98
C GLU A 486 24.40 17.23 -0.88
N GLU A 487 23.42 17.43 0.01
CA GLU A 487 23.08 16.46 1.05
C GLU A 487 22.41 15.21 0.47
N ILE A 488 21.74 15.30 -0.69
CA ILE A 488 21.13 14.13 -1.35
C ILE A 488 22.22 13.17 -1.83
N ILE A 489 23.32 13.68 -2.39
CA ILE A 489 24.46 12.86 -2.81
C ILE A 489 25.04 12.15 -1.58
N LYS A 490 25.35 12.92 -0.52
CA LYS A 490 25.86 12.35 0.75
C LYS A 490 24.91 11.33 1.35
N PHE A 491 23.61 11.60 1.37
CA PHE A 491 22.58 10.66 1.84
C PHE A 491 22.63 9.36 1.06
N THR A 492 22.75 9.44 -0.27
CA THR A 492 22.84 8.25 -1.14
C THR A 492 24.12 7.45 -0.86
N GLU A 493 25.27 8.13 -0.78
CA GLU A 493 26.56 7.51 -0.45
C GLU A 493 26.54 6.85 0.92
N ASN A 494 25.96 7.51 1.91
CA ASN A 494 25.83 7.00 3.27
C ASN A 494 24.93 5.77 3.33
N THR A 495 23.80 5.77 2.61
CA THR A 495 22.96 4.58 2.51
C THR A 495 23.73 3.42 1.88
N LEU A 496 24.47 3.66 0.80
CA LEU A 496 25.28 2.62 0.17
C LEU A 496 26.32 2.08 1.16
N ASN A 497 27.09 2.95 1.79
CA ASN A 497 28.13 2.58 2.76
C ASN A 497 27.55 1.82 3.97
N LEU A 498 26.41 2.24 4.52
CA LEU A 498 25.75 1.53 5.63
C LEU A 498 25.30 0.13 5.22
N THR A 499 24.84 -0.03 3.97
CA THR A 499 24.32 -1.29 3.46
C THR A 499 25.45 -2.25 3.07
N ASP A 500 26.52 -1.73 2.47
CA ASP A 500 27.66 -2.49 1.96
C ASP A 500 28.74 -2.80 3.03
N LEU A 501 28.79 -2.04 4.14
CA LEU A 501 29.86 -2.18 5.14
C LEU A 501 29.39 -2.60 6.54
N PHE A 502 28.14 -2.30 6.92
CA PHE A 502 27.67 -2.42 8.31
C PHE A 502 26.48 -3.38 8.47
N GLN A 503 26.25 -4.27 7.52
CA GLN A 503 25.26 -5.34 7.61
C GLN A 503 25.91 -6.71 7.79
N THR A 504 25.10 -7.69 8.17
CA THR A 504 25.54 -9.07 8.33
C THR A 504 25.89 -9.75 7.01
N ASN A 505 25.22 -9.37 5.90
CA ASN A 505 25.56 -9.83 4.55
C ASN A 505 26.55 -8.94 3.78
N SER A 506 26.97 -7.80 4.34
CA SER A 506 27.85 -6.83 3.68
C SER A 506 29.12 -7.48 3.08
N ASN A 507 29.50 -7.14 1.86
CA ASN A 507 30.69 -7.71 1.24
C ASN A 507 31.80 -6.68 0.93
N GLY A 508 31.49 -5.38 1.02
CA GLY A 508 32.45 -4.30 0.82
C GLY A 508 32.80 -4.00 -0.64
N ASP A 509 32.00 -4.49 -1.60
CA ASP A 509 32.28 -4.37 -3.04
C ASP A 509 31.80 -3.04 -3.66
N SER A 510 31.31 -2.12 -2.82
CA SER A 510 30.76 -0.81 -3.20
C SER A 510 29.52 -0.90 -4.10
N ARG A 511 28.80 -2.02 -4.05
CA ARG A 511 27.51 -2.24 -4.71
C ARG A 511 26.58 -2.91 -3.72
N LEU A 512 25.29 -2.85 -4.00
CA LEU A 512 24.29 -3.50 -3.16
C LEU A 512 23.77 -4.75 -3.86
N ASP A 513 23.80 -5.88 -3.16
CA ASP A 513 23.09 -7.10 -3.54
C ASP A 513 21.67 -7.17 -2.93
N VAL A 514 20.88 -8.16 -3.36
CA VAL A 514 19.49 -8.29 -2.89
C VAL A 514 19.41 -8.58 -1.38
N ASN A 515 20.37 -9.33 -0.82
CA ASN A 515 20.39 -9.68 0.61
C ASN A 515 20.76 -8.46 1.46
N GLU A 516 21.80 -7.72 1.09
CA GLU A 516 22.24 -6.50 1.79
C GLU A 516 21.12 -5.46 1.78
N SER A 517 20.52 -5.20 0.61
CA SER A 517 19.37 -4.30 0.47
C SER A 517 18.15 -4.77 1.29
N THR A 518 17.91 -6.08 1.38
CA THR A 518 16.81 -6.63 2.20
C THR A 518 17.04 -6.37 3.69
N GLU A 519 18.25 -6.63 4.18
CA GLU A 519 18.60 -6.40 5.59
C GLU A 519 18.54 -4.93 5.94
N TYR A 520 19.09 -4.07 5.08
CA TYR A 520 19.04 -2.62 5.30
C TYR A 520 17.60 -2.08 5.27
N ALA A 521 16.76 -2.53 4.35
CA ALA A 521 15.35 -2.13 4.32
C ALA A 521 14.61 -2.52 5.61
N ALA A 522 14.80 -3.75 6.10
CA ALA A 522 14.22 -4.20 7.37
C ALA A 522 14.72 -3.39 8.58
N LEU A 523 16.00 -3.02 8.55
CA LEU A 523 16.63 -2.17 9.55
C LEU A 523 16.06 -0.75 9.54
N VAL A 524 15.87 -0.13 8.38
CA VAL A 524 15.25 1.21 8.24
C VAL A 524 13.83 1.21 8.80
N ILE A 525 13.03 0.18 8.51
CA ILE A 525 11.67 0.06 9.06
C ILE A 525 11.72 -0.09 10.59
N THR A 526 12.70 -0.81 11.12
CA THR A 526 12.92 -0.91 12.57
C THR A 526 13.32 0.44 13.17
N ALA A 527 14.22 1.19 12.53
CA ALA A 527 14.65 2.52 12.96
C ALA A 527 13.49 3.52 12.98
N LEU A 528 12.59 3.47 11.99
CA LEU A 528 11.37 4.29 11.96
C LEU A 528 10.46 4.00 13.16
N ASN A 529 10.22 2.72 13.48
CA ASN A 529 9.38 2.34 14.61
C ASN A 529 10.00 2.72 15.97
N VAL A 530 11.30 2.44 16.14
CA VAL A 530 12.03 2.80 17.36
C VAL A 530 12.07 4.32 17.53
N GLY A 531 12.41 5.06 16.46
CA GLY A 531 12.47 6.51 16.45
C GLY A 531 11.14 7.17 16.81
N GLU A 532 10.03 6.67 16.25
CA GLU A 532 8.69 7.17 16.55
C GLU A 532 8.30 6.95 18.01
N ARG A 533 8.55 5.75 18.56
CA ARG A 533 8.26 5.45 19.98
C ARG A 533 9.14 6.28 20.92
N PHE A 534 10.41 6.46 20.56
CA PHE A 534 11.35 7.27 21.32
C PHE A 534 10.94 8.73 21.35
N ARG A 535 10.65 9.31 20.18
CA ARG A 535 10.17 10.69 20.02
C ARG A 535 8.88 10.94 20.78
N LYS A 536 7.90 10.03 20.64
CA LYS A 536 6.64 10.10 21.38
C LYS A 536 6.87 10.08 22.89
N THR A 537 7.83 9.28 23.36
CA THR A 537 8.18 9.22 24.79
C THR A 537 8.76 10.54 25.30
N ILE A 538 9.62 11.21 24.52
CA ILE A 538 10.13 12.56 24.88
C ILE A 538 8.96 13.54 25.06
N LEU A 539 8.02 13.55 24.12
CA LEU A 539 6.88 14.48 24.13
C LEU A 539 5.88 14.15 25.25
N ASP A 540 5.48 12.89 25.38
CA ASP A 540 4.47 12.44 26.35
C ASP A 540 4.94 12.64 27.80
N LEU A 541 6.25 12.53 28.05
CA LEU A 541 6.85 12.75 29.37
C LEU A 541 7.40 14.17 29.57
N ASN A 542 7.28 15.05 28.57
CA ASN A 542 7.80 16.42 28.59
C ASN A 542 9.27 16.51 29.03
N LEU A 543 10.11 15.60 28.53
CA LEU A 543 11.52 15.49 28.92
C LEU A 543 12.38 16.61 28.31
N CYS A 544 12.07 16.99 27.06
CA CYS A 544 12.74 18.07 26.34
C CYS A 544 11.70 19.04 25.80
N GLU A 545 12.01 20.34 25.86
CA GLU A 545 11.17 21.38 25.25
C GLU A 545 11.10 21.16 23.72
N ASN A 546 9.88 21.12 23.19
CA ASN A 546 9.67 21.05 21.76
C ASN A 546 9.77 22.45 21.14
N SER A 547 10.86 22.68 20.42
CA SER A 547 11.13 23.91 19.67
C SER A 547 10.75 23.81 18.18
N GLY A 548 10.11 22.72 17.76
CA GLY A 548 9.71 22.46 16.37
C GLY A 548 8.37 23.13 16.00
N GLU A 549 8.00 23.01 14.72
CA GLU A 549 6.77 23.61 14.17
C GLU A 549 5.49 23.04 14.80
N SER A 550 5.53 21.77 15.23
CA SER A 550 4.38 21.07 15.81
C SER A 550 4.81 19.82 16.58
N ALA A 551 3.86 19.16 17.25
CA ALA A 551 4.08 17.83 17.83
C ALA A 551 4.35 16.74 16.77
N ALA A 552 3.91 16.96 15.52
CA ALA A 552 4.18 16.06 14.40
C ALA A 552 5.57 16.28 13.79
N LYS A 553 6.13 17.49 13.95
CA LYS A 553 7.49 17.86 13.51
C LYS A 553 8.27 18.47 14.67
N PRO A 554 8.60 17.68 15.70
CA PRO A 554 9.27 18.22 16.86
C PRO A 554 10.75 18.49 16.58
N ALA A 555 11.31 19.43 17.34
CA ALA A 555 12.74 19.73 17.32
C ALA A 555 13.25 19.89 18.76
N PHE A 556 14.30 19.16 19.11
CA PHE A 556 14.81 19.10 20.49
C PHE A 556 16.20 19.69 20.61
N ASP A 557 16.50 20.21 21.79
CA ASP A 557 17.87 20.58 22.13
C ASP A 557 18.80 19.36 22.17
N VAL A 558 20.00 19.50 21.61
CA VAL A 558 21.00 18.42 21.51
C VAL A 558 21.44 17.95 22.89
N GLY A 559 21.67 18.87 23.83
CA GLY A 559 22.09 18.54 25.19
C GLY A 559 21.01 17.74 25.91
N CYS A 560 19.76 18.19 25.81
CA CYS A 560 18.62 17.48 26.39
C CYS A 560 18.43 16.07 25.78
N PHE A 561 18.48 15.97 24.45
CA PHE A 561 18.38 14.69 23.75
C PHE A 561 19.45 13.70 24.23
N ARG A 562 20.72 14.13 24.27
CA ARG A 562 21.86 13.32 24.73
C ARG A 562 21.70 12.85 26.17
N GLN A 563 21.23 13.72 27.06
CA GLN A 563 21.02 13.41 28.47
C GLN A 563 20.01 12.28 28.67
N HIS A 564 18.93 12.26 27.89
CA HIS A 564 17.84 11.30 28.05
C HIS A 564 17.91 10.07 27.14
N TYR A 565 18.85 10.03 26.18
CA TYR A 565 18.91 9.00 25.14
C TYR A 565 18.87 7.56 25.69
N PHE A 566 19.84 7.19 26.52
CA PHE A 566 19.92 5.82 27.02
C PHE A 566 18.87 5.51 28.09
N SER A 567 18.47 6.47 28.91
CA SER A 567 17.43 6.25 29.93
C SER A 567 16.08 5.98 29.29
N ILE A 568 15.72 6.71 28.22
CA ILE A 568 14.49 6.42 27.48
C ILE A 568 14.57 5.02 26.87
N LEU A 569 15.68 4.69 26.21
CA LEU A 569 15.84 3.42 25.52
C LEU A 569 15.74 2.21 26.47
N PHE A 570 16.41 2.25 27.61
CA PHE A 570 16.57 1.08 28.48
C PHE A 570 15.75 1.10 29.76
N GLU A 571 15.35 2.27 30.26
CA GLU A 571 14.57 2.38 31.50
C GLU A 571 13.07 2.60 31.21
N THR A 572 12.76 3.48 30.26
CA THR A 572 11.36 3.80 29.91
C THR A 572 10.77 2.82 28.91
N LEU A 573 11.43 2.63 27.76
CA LEU A 573 11.00 1.73 26.69
C LEU A 573 11.36 0.27 26.98
N LYS A 574 12.33 0.03 27.89
CA LYS A 574 12.80 -1.29 28.32
C LYS A 574 13.29 -2.15 27.16
N TYR A 575 14.06 -1.56 26.24
CA TYR A 575 14.58 -2.29 25.08
C TYR A 575 15.83 -3.14 25.36
N ASN A 576 16.10 -3.47 26.62
CA ASN A 576 17.25 -4.29 27.03
C ASN A 576 17.28 -5.67 26.37
N ASP A 577 16.13 -6.32 26.17
CA ASP A 577 16.10 -7.68 25.59
C ASP A 577 16.35 -7.67 24.07
N TRP A 578 15.94 -6.60 23.39
CA TRP A 578 16.13 -6.45 21.93
C TRP A 578 17.53 -5.95 21.57
N PHE A 579 18.17 -5.20 22.47
CA PHE A 579 19.53 -4.68 22.30
C PHE A 579 20.45 -5.16 23.41
N ALA A 580 20.44 -6.47 23.71
CA ALA A 580 21.15 -7.03 24.87
C ALA A 580 22.65 -6.67 24.88
N THR A 581 23.31 -6.77 23.73
CA THR A 581 24.74 -6.47 23.59
C THR A 581 25.05 -4.98 23.78
N LEU A 582 24.20 -4.09 23.25
CA LEU A 582 24.30 -2.64 23.49
C LEU A 582 23.98 -2.28 24.94
N TYR A 583 23.03 -2.97 25.57
CA TYR A 583 22.68 -2.75 26.96
C TYR A 583 23.81 -3.18 27.90
N ASP A 584 24.49 -4.28 27.59
CA ASP A 584 25.68 -4.71 28.31
C ASP A 584 26.83 -3.71 28.14
N TYR A 585 27.00 -3.15 26.94
CA TYR A 585 27.93 -2.03 26.74
C TYR A 585 27.51 -0.81 27.56
N TYR A 586 26.24 -0.43 27.53
CA TYR A 586 25.70 0.67 28.33
C TYR A 586 25.96 0.45 29.81
N LYS A 587 25.81 -0.75 30.38
CA LYS A 587 26.08 -1.00 31.80
C LYS A 587 27.55 -0.85 32.17
N ASN A 588 28.44 -1.37 31.32
CA ASN A 588 29.86 -1.54 31.64
C ASN A 588 30.75 -0.38 31.17
N ALA A 589 30.31 0.41 30.18
CA ALA A 589 31.05 1.56 29.67
C ALA A 589 30.96 2.74 30.65
N SER A 590 32.00 3.58 30.68
CA SER A 590 31.96 4.83 31.46
C SER A 590 30.94 5.82 30.86
N PRO A 591 30.38 6.75 31.64
CA PRO A 591 29.48 7.78 31.10
C PRO A 591 30.11 8.58 29.95
N ALA A 592 31.42 8.84 30.00
CA ALA A 592 32.16 9.50 28.94
C ALA A 592 32.20 8.65 27.65
N ASP A 593 32.48 7.36 27.75
CA ASP A 593 32.50 6.45 26.59
C ASP A 593 31.11 6.31 25.93
N ARG A 594 30.05 6.28 26.74
CA ARG A 594 28.66 6.27 26.24
C ARG A 594 28.35 7.55 25.46
N MET A 595 28.81 8.69 25.98
CA MET A 595 28.63 9.99 25.33
C MET A 595 29.45 10.09 24.04
N ILE A 596 30.70 9.62 24.03
CA ILE A 596 31.54 9.57 22.83
C ILE A 596 30.87 8.71 21.76
N TYR A 597 30.38 7.53 22.13
CA TYR A 597 29.65 6.65 21.21
C TYR A 597 28.43 7.34 20.59
N LEU A 598 27.57 7.96 21.41
CA LEU A 598 26.40 8.68 20.92
C LEU A 598 26.78 9.86 20.01
N LYS A 599 27.78 10.66 20.40
CA LYS A 599 28.29 11.77 19.58
C LYS A 599 28.80 11.28 18.22
N LYS A 600 29.51 10.15 18.15
CA LYS A 600 30.00 9.60 16.87
C LYS A 600 28.85 9.12 15.97
N ILE A 601 27.81 8.54 16.55
CA ILE A 601 26.58 8.21 15.81
C ILE A 601 25.90 9.49 15.30
N GLU A 602 25.75 10.51 16.15
CA GLU A 602 25.17 11.79 15.76
C GLU A 602 25.96 12.46 14.64
N MET A 603 27.29 12.46 14.70
CA MET A 603 28.15 13.04 13.67
C MET A 603 27.94 12.35 12.32
N PHE A 604 27.72 11.04 12.30
CA PHE A 604 27.34 10.34 11.08
C PHE A 604 25.92 10.71 10.62
N ALA A 605 24.96 10.69 11.54
CA ALA A 605 23.54 10.68 11.21
C ALA A 605 22.94 12.05 10.92
N ARG A 606 23.41 13.10 11.60
CA ARG A 606 22.85 14.44 11.49
C ARG A 606 23.37 15.13 10.25
N ASP A 607 22.50 15.89 9.59
CA ASP A 607 22.90 16.73 8.46
C ASP A 607 23.75 17.92 8.98
N ASP A 608 23.26 18.62 10.03
CA ASP A 608 23.98 19.68 10.76
C ASP A 608 24.49 19.17 12.13
N ILE A 609 25.81 19.18 12.30
CA ILE A 609 26.50 18.70 13.51
C ILE A 609 26.77 19.82 14.53
N SER A 610 26.35 21.06 14.25
CA SER A 610 26.49 22.16 15.18
C SER A 610 25.85 21.82 16.53
N PRO A 611 26.49 22.16 17.66
CA PRO A 611 25.88 22.01 18.99
C PRO A 611 24.56 22.76 19.15
N THR A 612 24.39 23.86 18.42
CA THR A 612 23.18 24.70 18.47
C THR A 612 22.07 24.22 17.54
N ALA A 613 22.39 23.36 16.58
CA ALA A 613 21.40 22.82 15.65
C ALA A 613 20.51 21.79 16.37
N LYS A 614 19.20 21.96 16.26
CA LYS A 614 18.22 21.11 16.95
C LYS A 614 18.15 19.72 16.32
N ILE A 615 17.86 18.72 17.15
CA ILE A 615 17.59 17.34 16.71
C ILE A 615 16.16 17.29 16.15
N MET A 616 16.05 17.12 14.84
CA MET A 616 14.77 16.96 14.15
C MET A 616 14.33 15.49 14.10
N ASN A 617 13.09 15.25 13.71
CA ASN A 617 12.55 13.89 13.54
C ASN A 617 13.42 13.02 12.61
N LYS A 618 13.82 13.56 11.46
CA LYS A 618 14.74 12.88 10.53
C LYS A 618 16.06 12.45 11.17
N ASP A 619 16.61 13.28 12.07
CA ASP A 619 17.88 12.98 12.75
C ASP A 619 17.71 11.82 13.72
N ILE A 620 16.59 11.75 14.44
CA ILE A 620 16.28 10.63 15.35
C ILE A 620 16.26 9.31 14.58
N VAL A 621 15.57 9.27 13.43
CA VAL A 621 15.50 8.07 12.59
C VAL A 621 16.89 7.68 12.08
N LYS A 622 17.68 8.64 11.58
CA LYS A 622 19.05 8.39 11.11
C LYS A 622 19.98 7.93 12.23
N ILE A 623 19.87 8.50 13.43
CA ILE A 623 20.64 8.10 14.63
C ILE A 623 20.34 6.64 14.98
N PHE A 624 19.06 6.26 15.00
CA PHE A 624 18.71 4.86 15.21
C PHE A 624 19.20 3.98 14.06
N GLY A 625 19.02 4.38 12.81
CA GLY A 625 19.54 3.63 11.65
C GLY A 625 21.04 3.33 11.77
N ALA A 626 21.84 4.35 12.11
CA ALA A 626 23.27 4.20 12.34
C ALA A 626 23.60 3.29 13.53
N MET A 627 22.90 3.46 14.67
CA MET A 627 23.03 2.59 15.84
C MET A 627 22.74 1.13 15.49
N LEU A 628 21.65 0.85 14.76
CA LEU A 628 21.27 -0.50 14.35
C LEU A 628 22.29 -1.12 13.40
N CYS A 629 22.87 -0.33 12.49
CA CYS A 629 23.94 -0.81 11.60
C CYS A 629 25.20 -1.18 12.40
N LEU A 630 25.56 -0.38 13.41
CA LEU A 630 26.68 -0.72 14.32
C LEU A 630 26.42 -2.00 15.12
N GLU A 631 25.20 -2.22 15.59
CA GLU A 631 24.85 -3.48 16.27
C GLU A 631 24.91 -4.67 15.30
N SER A 632 24.42 -4.51 14.06
CA SER A 632 24.51 -5.54 13.02
C SER A 632 25.97 -5.92 12.71
N ALA A 633 26.84 -4.92 12.52
CA ALA A 633 28.26 -5.12 12.31
C ALA A 633 28.95 -5.77 13.52
N THR A 634 28.59 -5.36 14.74
CA THR A 634 29.13 -5.96 15.96
C THR A 634 28.76 -7.43 16.05
N ILE A 635 27.48 -7.80 15.84
CA ILE A 635 27.02 -9.19 15.84
C ILE A 635 27.75 -10.03 14.78
N ARG A 636 28.07 -9.44 13.63
CA ARG A 636 28.80 -10.14 12.57
C ARG A 636 30.23 -10.48 12.96
N PHE A 637 30.96 -9.54 13.56
CA PHE A 637 32.40 -9.67 13.76
C PHE A 637 32.81 -10.12 15.18
N ASP A 638 31.97 -9.93 16.20
CA ASP A 638 32.20 -10.39 17.59
C ASP A 638 31.87 -11.89 17.71
N LEU A 639 32.71 -12.73 17.09
CA LEU A 639 32.53 -14.18 17.00
C LEU A 639 32.68 -14.87 18.37
N ASN A 640 33.54 -14.34 19.24
CA ASN A 640 33.74 -14.86 20.59
C ASN A 640 32.68 -14.37 21.60
N ARG A 641 31.76 -13.49 21.19
CA ARG A 641 30.67 -12.93 22.00
C ARG A 641 31.16 -12.16 23.22
N SER A 642 32.35 -11.56 23.14
CA SER A 642 32.95 -10.81 24.25
C SER A 642 32.47 -9.36 24.31
N ASN A 643 31.67 -8.93 23.33
CA ASN A 643 31.20 -7.57 23.17
C ASN A 643 32.32 -6.57 22.85
N VAL A 644 33.49 -7.09 22.47
CA VAL A 644 34.72 -6.38 22.10
C VAL A 644 35.37 -7.14 20.96
N LEU A 645 35.63 -6.49 19.83
CA LEU A 645 36.33 -7.15 18.73
C LEU A 645 37.79 -7.39 19.11
N GLU A 646 38.19 -8.64 19.15
CA GLU A 646 39.57 -9.06 19.36
C GLU A 646 40.45 -8.76 18.14
N PRO A 647 41.79 -8.71 18.29
CA PRO A 647 42.69 -8.41 17.18
C PRO A 647 42.47 -9.26 15.92
N SER A 648 42.15 -10.55 16.06
CA SER A 648 41.85 -11.42 14.92
C SER A 648 40.51 -11.12 14.25
N GLU A 649 39.51 -10.69 15.01
CA GLU A 649 38.19 -10.30 14.50
C GLU A 649 38.29 -8.95 13.77
N VAL A 650 39.07 -8.01 14.32
CA VAL A 650 39.43 -6.75 13.65
C VAL A 650 40.12 -7.05 12.31
N ASP A 651 41.10 -7.94 12.29
CA ASP A 651 41.82 -8.31 11.06
C ASP A 651 40.89 -8.97 10.02
N ALA A 652 40.00 -9.85 10.46
CA ALA A 652 39.00 -10.47 9.59
C ALA A 652 37.99 -9.45 9.03
N SER A 653 37.62 -8.44 9.82
CA SER A 653 36.68 -7.41 9.40
C SER A 653 37.24 -6.50 8.30
N PHE A 654 38.56 -6.36 8.21
CA PHE A 654 39.23 -5.48 7.24
C PHE A 654 38.84 -5.82 5.79
N VAL A 655 38.61 -7.09 5.46
CA VAL A 655 38.21 -7.51 4.10
C VAL A 655 36.96 -6.77 3.59
N VAL A 656 36.03 -6.44 4.48
CA VAL A 656 34.82 -5.67 4.13
C VAL A 656 35.13 -4.18 3.98
N TYR A 657 36.04 -3.66 4.78
CA TYR A 657 36.38 -2.23 4.79
C TYR A 657 37.52 -1.86 3.82
N GLU A 658 38.20 -2.83 3.23
CA GLU A 658 39.42 -2.63 2.44
C GLU A 658 39.21 -1.62 1.31
N ASN A 659 38.15 -1.77 0.52
CA ASN A 659 37.87 -0.90 -0.62
C ASN A 659 37.61 0.55 -0.21
N ILE A 660 36.83 0.77 0.86
CA ILE A 660 36.54 2.13 1.32
C ILE A 660 37.77 2.78 1.97
N ILE A 661 38.59 2.00 2.70
CA ILE A 661 39.84 2.50 3.29
C ILE A 661 40.82 2.89 2.18
N ASN A 662 40.96 2.06 1.13
CA ASN A 662 41.76 2.38 -0.04
C ASN A 662 41.30 3.68 -0.71
N LYS A 663 39.98 3.89 -0.84
CA LYS A 663 39.42 5.12 -1.41
C LYS A 663 39.76 6.34 -0.57
N LEU A 664 39.54 6.28 0.75
CA LEU A 664 39.86 7.38 1.68
C LEU A 664 41.36 7.72 1.63
N MET A 665 42.20 6.70 1.52
CA MET A 665 43.65 6.85 1.38
C MET A 665 44.07 7.53 0.08
N ALA A 666 43.39 7.28 -1.03
CA ALA A 666 43.68 7.90 -2.32
C ALA A 666 43.24 9.37 -2.40
N GLU A 667 42.22 9.75 -1.63
CA GLU A 667 41.70 11.12 -1.55
C GLU A 667 42.59 12.02 -0.67
N ASP A 668 43.22 11.46 0.36
CA ASP A 668 44.16 12.14 1.27
C ASP A 668 45.59 12.23 0.67
N LYS A 669 45.76 13.15 -0.28
CA LYS A 669 47.02 13.35 -1.03
C LYS A 669 48.21 13.84 -0.18
N GLU A 670 47.98 14.38 1.02
CA GLU A 670 49.04 14.94 1.87
C GLU A 670 49.66 13.89 2.81
N ALA A 671 48.97 12.78 3.06
CA ALA A 671 49.37 11.80 4.05
C ALA A 671 50.27 10.65 3.54
N GLN A 672 50.48 10.47 2.23
CA GLN A 672 50.95 9.16 1.71
C GLN A 672 52.26 9.11 0.90
N PRO A 673 53.09 8.06 1.11
CA PRO A 673 54.17 7.66 0.21
C PRO A 673 53.64 6.87 -1.01
N SER A 674 54.14 7.17 -2.21
CA SER A 674 53.77 6.49 -3.45
C SER A 674 54.35 5.06 -3.52
N THR A 675 53.54 4.01 -3.46
CA THR A 675 54.00 2.62 -3.62
C THR A 675 53.10 1.75 -4.49
N THR A 676 53.61 0.59 -4.88
CA THR A 676 53.03 -0.41 -5.81
C THR A 676 52.21 -1.50 -5.09
N SER A 677 51.37 -2.20 -5.84
CA SER A 677 50.20 -3.02 -5.43
C SER A 677 50.28 -4.00 -4.24
N ASP A 678 51.45 -4.51 -3.84
CA ASP A 678 51.57 -5.45 -2.70
C ASP A 678 51.80 -4.76 -1.34
N ASP A 679 52.35 -3.54 -1.34
CA ASP A 679 52.54 -2.75 -0.12
C ASP A 679 51.28 -1.96 0.23
N ASP A 680 50.43 -1.66 -0.75
CA ASP A 680 49.17 -0.93 -0.58
C ASP A 680 48.26 -1.63 0.44
N ASN A 681 48.15 -2.96 0.38
CA ASN A 681 47.33 -3.73 1.36
C ASN A 681 47.83 -3.63 2.81
N LYS A 682 49.14 -3.52 3.03
CA LYS A 682 49.69 -3.39 4.39
C LYS A 682 49.48 -2.00 4.96
N TYR A 683 49.57 -0.97 4.10
CA TYR A 683 49.27 0.40 4.50
C TYR A 683 47.78 0.55 4.80
N SER A 684 46.89 0.00 3.99
CA SER A 684 45.44 0.06 4.21
C SER A 684 44.99 -0.65 5.47
N LEU A 685 45.50 -1.85 5.74
CA LEU A 685 45.26 -2.50 7.03
C LEU A 685 45.79 -1.67 8.20
N SER A 686 46.93 -1.00 8.03
CA SER A 686 47.49 -0.14 9.08
C SER A 686 46.66 1.14 9.27
N THR A 687 46.13 1.73 8.20
CA THR A 687 45.21 2.87 8.27
C THR A 687 43.93 2.48 8.99
N PHE A 688 43.32 1.36 8.61
CA PHE A 688 42.16 0.81 9.28
C PHE A 688 42.37 0.62 10.79
N LYS A 689 43.49 -0.01 11.17
CA LYS A 689 43.85 -0.20 12.59
C LYS A 689 44.16 1.11 13.30
N PHE A 690 44.77 2.07 12.62
CA PHE A 690 45.02 3.40 13.18
C PHE A 690 43.70 4.09 13.53
N LEU A 691 42.76 4.13 12.58
CA LEU A 691 41.44 4.73 12.75
C LEU A 691 40.69 4.07 13.91
N LEU A 692 40.73 2.75 14.04
CA LEU A 692 40.11 2.06 15.17
C LEU A 692 40.79 2.37 16.51
N LYS A 693 42.13 2.35 16.56
CA LYS A 693 42.91 2.56 17.80
C LYS A 693 42.75 3.98 18.34
N TYR A 694 42.86 4.97 17.45
CA TYR A 694 42.93 6.37 17.82
C TYR A 694 41.61 7.12 17.61
N MET A 695 40.64 6.54 16.89
CA MET A 695 39.33 7.14 16.59
C MET A 695 39.41 8.49 15.84
N ARG A 696 40.51 8.70 15.14
CA ARG A 696 40.82 9.88 14.34
C ARG A 696 41.80 9.51 13.23
N ALA A 697 41.87 10.37 12.23
CA ALA A 697 42.95 10.34 11.24
C ALA A 697 44.31 10.65 11.88
N PRO A 698 45.41 10.16 11.28
CA PRO A 698 46.75 10.61 11.66
C PRO A 698 46.90 12.10 11.35
N ASN A 699 47.49 12.85 12.26
CA ASN A 699 47.72 14.29 12.08
C ASN A 699 48.89 14.57 11.12
N SER A 700 49.69 13.56 10.79
CA SER A 700 50.81 13.65 9.85
C SER A 700 51.24 12.28 9.33
N THR A 701 51.86 12.24 8.15
CA THR A 701 52.51 11.03 7.61
C THR A 701 53.51 10.41 8.58
N MET A 702 54.25 11.23 9.33
CA MET A 702 55.24 10.72 10.30
C MET A 702 54.57 9.98 11.47
N GLU A 703 53.43 10.48 11.97
CA GLU A 703 52.64 9.79 12.99
C GLU A 703 52.17 8.43 12.47
N PHE A 704 51.65 8.41 11.24
CA PHE A 704 51.20 7.18 10.59
C PHE A 704 52.35 6.17 10.37
N LEU A 705 53.48 6.60 9.79
CA LEU A 705 54.65 5.74 9.58
C LEU A 705 55.19 5.19 10.89
N ARG A 706 55.17 6.01 11.96
CA ARG A 706 55.56 5.56 13.29
C ARG A 706 54.63 4.45 13.81
N PHE A 707 53.32 4.61 13.62
CA PHE A 707 52.36 3.57 13.94
C PHE A 707 52.58 2.30 13.10
N HIS A 708 52.77 2.47 11.79
CA HIS A 708 52.91 1.38 10.83
C HIS A 708 54.17 0.53 11.08
N TRP A 709 55.32 1.12 11.41
CA TRP A 709 56.57 0.36 11.59
C TRP A 709 56.89 -0.01 13.03
N PHE A 710 56.52 0.81 14.02
CA PHE A 710 57.06 0.68 15.37
C PHE A 710 56.05 0.39 16.48
N GLN A 711 54.74 0.55 16.21
CA GLN A 711 53.73 0.32 17.23
C GLN A 711 53.07 -1.06 17.14
N ASP A 712 52.59 -1.54 18.29
CA ASP A 712 51.74 -2.72 18.34
C ASP A 712 50.39 -2.45 17.64
N LYS A 713 50.06 -3.38 16.76
CA LYS A 713 48.87 -3.43 15.90
C LYS A 713 47.82 -4.42 16.41
N LYS A 714 47.99 -4.96 17.63
CA LYS A 714 46.92 -5.67 18.35
C LYS A 714 45.91 -4.66 18.87
N ILE A 715 44.78 -4.57 18.17
CA ILE A 715 43.70 -3.63 18.51
C ILE A 715 42.54 -4.41 19.11
N TYR A 716 42.02 -3.92 20.23
CA TYR A 716 40.74 -4.34 20.77
C TYR A 716 39.74 -3.22 20.49
N ALA A 717 38.71 -3.50 19.70
CA ALA A 717 37.74 -2.47 19.29
C ALA A 717 36.41 -2.63 20.03
N ARG A 718 35.96 -1.57 20.69
CA ARG A 718 34.63 -1.45 21.29
C ARG A 718 33.69 -0.74 20.31
N ARG A 719 32.39 -0.67 20.64
CA ARG A 719 31.37 0.08 19.86
C ARG A 719 31.76 1.51 19.52
N LEU A 720 32.38 2.23 20.45
CA LEU A 720 32.84 3.60 20.22
C LEU A 720 33.93 3.68 19.13
N ASN A 721 34.78 2.64 19.01
CA ASN A 721 35.79 2.56 17.96
C ASN A 721 35.13 2.32 16.59
N VAL A 722 34.18 1.37 16.52
CA VAL A 722 33.43 1.07 15.28
C VAL A 722 32.53 2.26 14.88
N GLY A 723 31.90 2.94 15.84
CA GLY A 723 31.16 4.18 15.60
C GLY A 723 32.05 5.32 15.09
N SER A 724 33.30 5.38 15.53
CA SER A 724 34.28 6.34 15.00
C SER A 724 34.69 6.00 13.57
N LEU A 725 34.87 4.72 13.24
CA LEU A 725 35.09 4.26 11.88
C LEU A 725 33.91 4.62 10.96
N LEU A 726 32.68 4.38 11.42
CA LEU A 726 31.45 4.76 10.69
C LEU A 726 31.42 6.26 10.37
N CYS A 727 31.71 7.09 11.37
CA CYS A 727 31.82 8.54 11.18
C CYS A 727 32.86 8.86 10.10
N TYR A 728 34.07 8.27 10.20
CA TYR A 728 35.18 8.56 9.30
C TYR A 728 34.89 8.18 7.85
N VAL A 729 34.22 7.04 7.63
CA VAL A 729 33.79 6.59 6.30
C VAL A 729 32.90 7.63 5.59
N VAL A 730 32.17 8.46 6.34
CA VAL A 730 31.23 9.42 5.78
C VAL A 730 31.75 10.84 5.75
N ARG A 731 32.43 11.30 6.81
CA ARG A 731 32.85 12.70 6.92
C ARG A 731 34.37 12.89 6.91
N GLY A 732 35.15 11.82 6.76
CA GLY A 732 36.61 11.87 6.81
C GLY A 732 37.11 12.61 8.05
N ASP A 733 37.99 13.59 7.84
CA ASP A 733 38.67 14.31 8.92
C ASP A 733 37.77 15.22 9.77
N GLU A 734 36.54 15.54 9.32
CA GLU A 734 35.58 16.24 10.17
C GLU A 734 35.27 15.44 11.45
N CYS A 735 35.38 14.11 11.41
CA CYS A 735 35.20 13.25 12.58
C CYS A 735 36.33 13.34 13.61
N SER A 736 37.50 13.85 13.22
CA SER A 736 38.67 14.02 14.08
C SER A 736 38.66 15.35 14.84
N LYS A 737 37.81 16.30 14.43
CA LYS A 737 37.67 17.59 15.11
C LYS A 737 36.90 17.40 16.42
N PRO A 738 37.39 17.93 17.55
CA PRO A 738 36.59 17.97 18.76
C PRO A 738 35.30 18.74 18.47
N MET A 739 34.14 18.22 18.90
CA MET A 739 32.91 19.00 18.83
C MET A 739 33.16 20.27 19.64
N LEU A 740 32.79 21.43 19.11
CA LEU A 740 33.06 22.78 19.66
C LEU A 740 32.53 23.02 21.11
N ASP A 741 32.00 21.99 21.76
CA ASP A 741 31.58 21.95 23.17
C ASP A 741 32.70 21.44 24.12
N GLU A 742 33.92 21.19 23.64
CA GLU A 742 35.06 20.80 24.51
C GLU A 742 35.73 21.99 25.23
N GLU A 743 35.22 23.20 25.08
CA GLU A 743 35.47 24.24 26.08
C GLU A 743 34.68 23.87 27.34
N THR A 744 35.37 23.20 28.27
CA THR A 744 34.95 22.87 29.65
C THR A 744 34.21 24.02 30.35
N PRO A 745 33.31 23.71 31.32
CA PRO A 745 32.35 24.65 31.93
C PRO A 745 32.95 25.94 32.50
#